data_AF-A0A7K9CUN3-F1
#
_entry.id   AF-A0A7K9CUN3-F1
#
_cell.length_a   1.000
_cell.length_b   1.000
_cell.length_c   1.000
_cell.angle_alpha   90.00
_cell.angle_beta   90.00
_cell.angle_gamma   90.00
#
_symmetry.space_group_name_H-M   'P 1'
#
loop_
_entity.id
_entity.type
_entity.pdbx_description
1 polymer ?
#
loop_
_entity_poly.entity_id
_entity_poly.type
_entity_poly.pdbx_seq_one_letter_code
_entity_poly.pdbx_strand_id
1 'polypeptide(L)'
;MGLVGMVAVRDGGAVLPHGFWEAVRVWLEKPQVANRRLCGAAIEAEGTVPLGEDGEEPLLPTVWGAGSSDRQVGCAASGGAAELGWLWRLVRGQLPAGHGHLPPPLRPWVGPGCYYLRAVLRTLLPRGWSGGPPALPRKELTVQDVYNGTVTFLPLEEDSEGKYKIKKGNIYQIQLTHVEHEEWSLSIVTPFPEDWFSDGIAYPKLAWLGNELLSKLAKWSVEQKSSEFKSTLSLISVAKYSQVYQNLKEKYKKIVKVWPEVTDPEKFVYEDVAIATYLLILWEEERKEKGFTKKQSFIDLGCGNGLLVHILNNEGHSGKGIDVRRRKIWDMYGPETCLEESTIVPGDSHLFPDTDWLIGNHSDELTPWIPVIAARSSYSCRYFVLPCCFFDFCGRYNRRQGKKTQYREYLDFVAQVGFVCGFHVEEDCLRIPSTKRVCLIGKSRTSPPTEIALIDKQITQFINNRPSCAGVTCDRTVGFHHKDHSDGVCQEAGSELPENESETAGTIWMPGFQPRGKVEQIRNCASLPRDFVDDVVLSVANLLLNATPQKSCSNVHGEDTNTWNQGESLSLKEVAEHLNKETLKRLKSEYGGLQTLLKNNHQVFEVLNGRVHIRDWRKEKPSRKTKPEVKRRLSAEAFKTRLCWFFIHHPDGCSLPAESCPYAHGTEELRESQIIKKKKNMQ
;
A
#
# COMPACT_ATOMS: atom_id res chain seq x y z
N MET A 1 -39.25 14.38 -10.25
CA MET A 1 -37.84 13.95 -10.13
C MET A 1 -37.41 13.33 -11.44
N GLY A 2 -36.22 13.67 -11.91
CA GLY A 2 -35.57 12.97 -13.00
C GLY A 2 -34.85 11.73 -12.48
N LEU A 3 -35.14 10.58 -13.10
CA LEU A 3 -34.35 9.36 -12.91
C LEU A 3 -32.97 9.56 -13.53
N VAL A 4 -31.92 9.43 -12.72
CA VAL A 4 -30.53 9.54 -13.18
C VAL A 4 -29.98 8.17 -13.61
N GLY A 5 -30.37 7.11 -12.89
CA GLY A 5 -30.03 5.73 -13.22
C GLY A 5 -30.76 4.74 -12.31
N MET A 6 -30.94 3.51 -12.80
CA MET A 6 -31.57 2.40 -12.07
C MET A 6 -30.86 1.10 -12.41
N VAL A 7 -30.70 0.21 -11.42
CA VAL A 7 -30.11 -1.11 -11.58
C VAL A 7 -30.80 -2.13 -10.68
N ALA A 8 -31.06 -3.32 -11.21
CA ALA A 8 -31.54 -4.45 -10.42
C ALA A 8 -30.39 -5.04 -9.59
N VAL A 9 -30.67 -5.36 -8.33
CA VAL A 9 -29.76 -5.97 -7.37
C VAL A 9 -30.38 -7.27 -6.89
N ARG A 10 -29.73 -8.38 -7.20
CA ARG A 10 -30.17 -9.72 -6.77
C ARG A 10 -29.55 -10.05 -5.43
N ASP A 11 -30.39 -10.33 -4.44
CA ASP A 11 -29.95 -10.63 -3.08
C ASP A 11 -29.77 -12.13 -2.85
N GLY A 12 -28.78 -12.74 -3.51
CA GLY A 12 -28.52 -14.17 -3.37
C GLY A 12 -28.04 -14.62 -1.98
N GLY A 13 -27.92 -13.70 -1.01
CA GLY A 13 -27.43 -13.96 0.34
C GLY A 13 -28.29 -13.37 1.46
N ALA A 14 -29.50 -12.89 1.17
CA ALA A 14 -30.40 -12.22 2.12
C ALA A 14 -29.72 -11.08 2.94
N VAL A 15 -28.86 -10.30 2.27
CA VAL A 15 -28.06 -9.22 2.88
C VAL A 15 -28.78 -7.87 2.83
N LEU A 16 -29.79 -7.71 1.97
CA LEU A 16 -30.59 -6.49 1.86
C LEU A 16 -31.77 -6.50 2.85
N PRO A 17 -32.17 -5.33 3.39
CA PRO A 17 -31.70 -3.98 3.07
C PRO A 17 -30.42 -3.54 3.82
N HIS A 18 -29.88 -4.36 4.72
CA HIS A 18 -28.72 -3.98 5.55
C HIS A 18 -27.49 -3.62 4.70
N GLY A 19 -27.15 -4.43 3.69
CA GLY A 19 -26.02 -4.18 2.81
C GLY A 19 -26.12 -2.87 2.03
N PHE A 20 -27.33 -2.42 1.69
CA PHE A 20 -27.54 -1.10 1.07
C PHE A 20 -27.10 0.04 1.99
N TRP A 21 -27.44 -0.02 3.27
CA TRP A 21 -27.02 1.01 4.24
C TRP A 21 -25.51 1.01 4.48
N GLU A 22 -24.86 -0.16 4.43
CA GLU A 22 -23.40 -0.25 4.45
C GLU A 22 -22.77 0.35 3.17
N ALA A 23 -23.36 0.12 2.00
CA ALA A 23 -22.92 0.75 0.75
C ALA A 23 -23.08 2.29 0.78
N VAL A 24 -24.21 2.78 1.30
CA VAL A 24 -24.46 4.21 1.51
C VAL A 24 -23.44 4.80 2.49
N ARG A 25 -23.13 4.09 3.58
CA ARG A 25 -22.11 4.51 4.55
C ARG A 25 -20.73 4.62 3.90
N VAL A 26 -20.33 3.70 3.02
CA VAL A 26 -19.08 3.82 2.25
C VAL A 26 -19.07 5.08 1.40
N TRP A 27 -20.17 5.42 0.72
CA TRP A 27 -20.26 6.67 -0.05
C TRP A 27 -20.25 7.91 0.85
N LEU A 28 -20.84 7.83 2.05
CA LEU A 28 -20.88 8.92 3.02
C LEU A 28 -19.50 9.25 3.59
N GLU A 29 -18.81 8.24 4.10
CA GLU A 29 -17.55 8.39 4.82
C GLU A 29 -16.33 8.36 3.90
N LYS A 30 -16.40 7.58 2.82
CA LYS A 30 -15.26 7.28 1.94
C LYS A 30 -15.57 7.53 0.47
N PRO A 31 -16.12 8.71 0.09
CA PRO A 31 -16.52 8.98 -1.29
C PRO A 31 -15.35 8.88 -2.28
N GLN A 32 -14.11 9.06 -1.84
CA GLN A 32 -12.89 8.90 -2.64
C GLN A 32 -12.70 7.48 -3.23
N VAL A 33 -13.32 6.46 -2.62
CA VAL A 33 -13.30 5.08 -3.14
C VAL A 33 -14.09 4.98 -4.44
N ALA A 34 -15.21 5.71 -4.55
CA ALA A 34 -15.94 5.85 -5.81
C ALA A 34 -15.34 6.94 -6.69
N ASN A 35 -15.13 8.14 -6.14
CA ASN A 35 -14.74 9.37 -6.82
C ASN A 35 -13.31 9.81 -6.44
N ARG A 36 -12.30 9.36 -7.20
CA ARG A 36 -10.87 9.65 -6.93
C ARG A 36 -10.46 11.13 -6.98
N ARG A 37 -11.37 12.00 -7.45
CA ARG A 37 -11.20 13.46 -7.46
C ARG A 37 -11.43 14.09 -6.09
N LEU A 38 -11.95 13.32 -5.13
CA LEU A 38 -12.00 13.69 -3.73
C LEU A 38 -10.80 13.09 -2.98
N CYS A 39 -10.34 13.82 -1.95
CA CYS A 39 -9.43 13.32 -0.93
C CYS A 39 -10.18 12.54 0.16
N GLY A 40 -11.44 12.87 0.41
CA GLY A 40 -12.30 12.14 1.35
C GLY A 40 -13.47 12.98 1.81
N ALA A 41 -14.09 12.55 2.90
CA ALA A 41 -15.08 13.32 3.64
C ALA A 41 -14.68 13.36 5.12
N ALA A 42 -15.02 14.46 5.79
CA ALA A 42 -15.00 14.56 7.24
C ALA A 42 -16.46 14.58 7.74
N ILE A 43 -16.80 13.71 8.67
CA ILE A 43 -18.12 13.74 9.34
C ILE A 43 -18.00 14.77 10.47
N GLU A 44 -18.79 15.83 10.40
CA GLU A 44 -18.78 16.91 11.40
C GLU A 44 -19.74 16.60 12.54
N ALA A 45 -20.90 16.05 12.20
CA ALA A 45 -21.90 15.66 13.18
C ALA A 45 -22.80 14.55 12.62
N GLU A 46 -23.29 13.69 13.51
CA GLU A 46 -24.28 12.66 13.19
C GLU A 46 -25.30 12.56 14.33
N GLY A 47 -26.58 12.36 14.00
CA GLY A 47 -27.65 12.26 14.98
C GLY A 47 -29.01 11.99 14.36
N THR A 48 -30.07 12.20 15.14
CA THR A 48 -31.46 12.09 14.68
C THR A 48 -32.13 13.47 14.60
N VAL A 49 -33.01 13.66 13.63
CA VAL A 49 -33.74 14.92 13.42
C VAL A 49 -35.23 14.65 13.19
N PRO A 50 -36.15 15.50 13.71
CA PRO A 50 -37.59 15.26 13.59
C PRO A 50 -38.11 15.60 12.20
N LEU A 51 -39.02 14.78 11.68
CA LEU A 51 -39.71 14.99 10.42
C LEU A 51 -40.83 16.05 10.54
N GLY A 52 -41.48 16.16 11.71
CA GLY A 52 -42.65 17.03 11.98
C GLY A 52 -42.35 18.37 12.66
N GLU A 53 -43.37 19.21 12.83
CA GLU A 53 -43.27 20.54 13.47
C GLU A 53 -43.35 20.50 15.01
N ASP A 54 -43.91 19.44 15.61
CA ASP A 54 -44.26 19.39 17.04
C ASP A 54 -43.48 18.34 17.84
N GLY A 55 -42.20 18.60 18.13
CA GLY A 55 -41.42 17.77 19.05
C GLY A 55 -40.54 18.62 19.96
N GLU A 56 -40.93 18.73 21.23
CA GLU A 56 -40.05 19.18 22.32
C GLU A 56 -38.79 18.31 22.43
N GLU A 57 -37.80 18.82 23.16
CA GLU A 57 -36.40 18.37 23.34
C GLU A 57 -36.08 16.86 23.20
N PRO A 58 -34.84 16.50 22.81
CA PRO A 58 -34.45 15.11 22.65
C PRO A 58 -34.50 14.34 23.98
N LEU A 59 -35.35 13.32 24.07
CA LEU A 59 -35.23 12.28 25.09
C LEU A 59 -33.96 11.45 24.81
N LEU A 60 -33.18 11.22 25.88
CA LEU A 60 -31.94 10.45 25.95
C LEU A 60 -32.01 9.10 25.20
N PRO A 61 -30.87 8.57 24.69
CA PRO A 61 -30.88 7.37 23.87
C PRO A 61 -31.19 6.11 24.68
N THR A 62 -32.32 5.47 24.38
CA THR A 62 -32.61 4.09 24.81
C THR A 62 -31.85 3.13 23.90
N VAL A 63 -30.88 2.43 24.50
CA VAL A 63 -30.15 1.32 23.91
C VAL A 63 -31.12 0.20 23.51
N TRP A 64 -31.14 -0.18 22.23
CA TRP A 64 -31.62 -1.50 21.81
C TRP A 64 -30.42 -2.42 21.59
N GLY A 65 -30.39 -3.48 22.38
CA GLY A 65 -29.27 -4.40 22.50
C GLY A 65 -29.10 -5.31 21.29
N ALA A 66 -27.85 -5.47 20.88
CA ALA A 66 -27.30 -6.73 20.41
C ALA A 66 -25.98 -6.92 21.18
N GLY A 67 -25.88 -8.00 21.94
CA GLY A 67 -24.79 -8.21 22.90
C GLY A 67 -23.42 -8.35 22.24
N SER A 68 -22.44 -7.62 22.75
CA SER A 68 -21.15 -8.15 23.20
C SER A 68 -20.39 -7.07 23.98
N SER A 69 -19.59 -7.51 24.94
CA SER A 69 -18.98 -6.82 26.08
C SER A 69 -18.16 -5.54 25.78
N ASP A 70 -18.34 -4.57 26.69
CA ASP A 70 -17.41 -3.56 27.22
C ASP A 70 -16.36 -2.91 26.31
N ARG A 71 -16.57 -1.62 26.04
CA ARG A 71 -15.52 -0.59 26.10
C ARG A 71 -16.14 0.80 26.19
N GLN A 72 -16.07 1.38 27.38
CA GLN A 72 -16.40 2.76 27.68
C GLN A 72 -15.31 3.68 27.12
N VAL A 73 -15.60 4.37 26.02
CA VAL A 73 -14.79 5.49 25.52
C VAL A 73 -15.59 6.75 25.79
N GLY A 74 -15.16 7.55 26.75
CA GLY A 74 -15.71 8.88 27.00
C GLY A 74 -15.39 9.79 25.81
N CYS A 75 -16.43 10.30 25.15
CA CYS A 75 -16.27 11.35 24.15
C CYS A 75 -17.39 12.39 24.34
N ALA A 76 -16.98 13.65 24.37
CA ALA A 76 -17.80 14.82 24.65
C ALA A 76 -18.95 14.97 23.64
N ALA A 77 -20.15 14.55 24.01
CA ALA A 77 -21.37 14.70 23.23
C ALA A 77 -22.29 15.73 23.89
N SER A 78 -22.14 17.01 23.53
CA SER A 78 -23.19 18.01 23.80
C SER A 78 -23.27 19.14 22.78
N GLY A 79 -22.21 19.43 22.00
CA GLY A 79 -22.23 20.48 20.97
C GLY A 79 -22.86 20.10 19.63
N GLY A 80 -22.50 18.94 19.05
CA GLY A 80 -22.83 18.59 17.66
C GLY A 80 -24.30 18.25 17.40
N ALA A 81 -25.03 17.74 18.40
CA ALA A 81 -26.45 17.40 18.24
C ALA A 81 -27.34 18.66 18.16
N ALA A 82 -27.01 19.71 18.93
CA ALA A 82 -27.71 20.98 18.91
C ALA A 82 -27.51 21.71 17.56
N GLU A 83 -26.29 21.68 17.04
CA GLU A 83 -25.94 22.24 15.73
C GLU A 83 -26.70 21.54 14.60
N LEU A 84 -26.74 20.20 14.59
CA LEU A 84 -27.52 19.43 13.62
C LEU A 84 -29.02 19.74 13.67
N GLY A 85 -29.60 19.80 14.88
CA GLY A 85 -31.01 20.09 15.05
C GLY A 85 -31.38 21.51 14.62
N TRP A 86 -30.50 22.49 14.84
CA TRP A 86 -30.68 23.86 14.33
C TRP A 86 -30.55 23.91 12.80
N LEU A 87 -29.50 23.30 12.25
CA LEU A 87 -29.25 23.29 10.82
C LEU A 87 -30.39 22.62 10.06
N TRP A 88 -30.90 21.49 10.57
CA TRP A 88 -32.06 20.82 10.00
C TRP A 88 -33.29 21.74 9.93
N ARG A 89 -33.63 22.43 11.03
CA ARG A 89 -34.75 23.39 11.06
C ARG A 89 -34.56 24.50 10.02
N LEU A 90 -33.34 25.03 9.91
CA LEU A 90 -33.00 26.09 8.97
C LEU A 90 -33.17 25.64 7.51
N VAL A 91 -32.66 24.47 7.16
CA VAL A 91 -32.65 23.99 5.77
C VAL A 91 -34.00 23.38 5.36
N ARG A 92 -34.73 22.78 6.31
CA ARG A 92 -36.09 22.27 6.08
C ARG A 92 -37.03 23.36 5.57
N GLY A 93 -36.94 24.56 6.14
CA GLY A 93 -37.75 25.72 5.70
C GLY A 93 -37.41 26.24 4.29
N GLN A 94 -36.29 25.81 3.69
CA GLN A 94 -35.88 26.20 2.32
C GLN A 94 -36.37 25.21 1.25
N LEU A 95 -36.80 24.02 1.69
CA LEU A 95 -37.42 23.02 0.82
C LEU A 95 -38.84 23.51 0.44
N PRO A 96 -39.34 23.21 -0.77
CA PRO A 96 -40.63 23.71 -1.23
C PRO A 96 -41.76 23.39 -0.24
N ALA A 97 -42.45 24.42 0.25
CA ALA A 97 -43.61 24.27 1.11
C ALA A 97 -44.86 23.99 0.25
N GLY A 98 -45.35 22.76 0.34
CA GLY A 98 -46.59 22.30 -0.29
C GLY A 98 -46.76 20.81 -0.03
N HIS A 99 -47.50 20.46 1.03
CA HIS A 99 -47.81 19.08 1.43
C HIS A 99 -46.61 18.11 1.52
N GLY A 100 -45.60 18.38 2.35
CA GLY A 100 -44.63 17.34 2.74
C GLY A 100 -43.86 16.64 1.61
N HIS A 101 -43.66 17.28 0.46
CA HIS A 101 -43.01 16.68 -0.70
C HIS A 101 -41.54 17.11 -0.85
N LEU A 102 -40.62 16.42 -0.17
CA LEU A 102 -39.40 15.96 -0.86
C LEU A 102 -39.85 14.84 -1.77
N PRO A 103 -39.68 14.87 -3.10
CA PRO A 103 -39.98 13.69 -3.88
C PRO A 103 -38.79 12.70 -3.76
N PRO A 104 -39.04 11.39 -3.59
CA PRO A 104 -40.33 10.83 -3.24
C PRO A 104 -40.56 11.09 -1.75
N PRO A 105 -41.84 11.29 -1.37
CA PRO A 105 -42.22 11.69 -0.02
C PRO A 105 -41.53 10.78 0.99
N LEU A 106 -40.98 11.38 2.06
CA LEU A 106 -40.74 10.68 3.31
C LEU A 106 -42.12 10.21 3.76
N ARG A 107 -42.55 9.01 3.33
CA ARG A 107 -43.94 8.57 3.46
C ARG A 107 -44.16 8.20 4.93
N PRO A 108 -45.15 8.81 5.61
CA PRO A 108 -45.61 8.31 6.89
C PRO A 108 -46.22 6.93 6.66
N TRP A 109 -45.82 5.95 7.46
CA TRP A 109 -46.73 4.83 7.70
C TRP A 109 -47.88 5.36 8.55
N VAL A 110 -49.09 4.87 8.32
CA VAL A 110 -50.29 5.32 9.04
C VAL A 110 -50.21 4.77 10.47
N GLY A 111 -49.67 5.60 11.37
CA GLY A 111 -49.55 5.34 12.80
C GLY A 111 -49.14 6.61 13.55
N PRO A 112 -49.65 6.85 14.78
CA PRO A 112 -49.41 8.11 15.49
C PRO A 112 -48.02 8.07 16.16
N GLY A 113 -47.09 8.93 15.71
CA GLY A 113 -45.80 9.13 16.38
C GLY A 113 -44.81 9.94 15.55
N CYS A 114 -44.08 10.86 16.20
CA CYS A 114 -43.03 11.66 15.57
C CYS A 114 -41.94 10.78 14.94
N TYR A 115 -41.75 10.89 13.62
CA TYR A 115 -40.68 10.19 12.90
C TYR A 115 -39.36 10.94 13.04
N TYR A 116 -38.33 10.22 13.48
CA TYR A 116 -36.95 10.69 13.49
C TYR A 116 -36.21 10.14 12.26
N LEU A 117 -35.51 11.01 11.54
CA LEU A 117 -34.60 10.65 10.46
C LEU A 117 -33.17 10.64 10.98
N ARG A 118 -32.31 9.77 10.45
CA ARG A 118 -30.87 9.86 10.73
C ARG A 118 -30.27 10.94 9.84
N ALA A 119 -29.59 11.92 10.44
CA ALA A 119 -28.94 13.01 9.75
C ALA A 119 -27.43 12.96 9.95
N VAL A 120 -26.68 13.27 8.88
CA VAL A 120 -25.22 13.31 8.88
C VAL A 120 -24.78 14.58 8.19
N LEU A 121 -24.10 15.47 8.92
CA LEU A 121 -23.41 16.62 8.36
C LEU A 121 -21.99 16.21 7.99
N ARG A 122 -21.63 16.38 6.72
CA ARG A 122 -20.28 16.07 6.23
C ARG A 122 -19.69 17.21 5.42
N THR A 123 -18.36 17.25 5.41
CA THR A 123 -17.56 18.10 4.53
C THR A 123 -16.80 17.24 3.53
N LEU A 124 -17.13 17.39 2.25
CA LEU A 124 -16.39 16.81 1.13
C LEU A 124 -15.08 17.58 0.92
N LEU A 125 -14.00 16.85 0.71
CA LEU A 125 -12.65 17.39 0.56
C LEU A 125 -12.18 17.18 -0.89
N PRO A 126 -12.24 18.20 -1.76
CA PRO A 126 -11.71 18.12 -3.12
C PRO A 126 -10.22 17.83 -3.16
N ARG A 127 -9.77 17.11 -4.19
CA ARG A 127 -8.34 16.95 -4.48
C ARG A 127 -7.87 18.15 -5.29
N GLY A 128 -6.92 18.91 -4.74
CA GLY A 128 -6.27 20.01 -5.45
C GLY A 128 -5.60 19.54 -6.74
N TRP A 129 -5.74 20.31 -7.82
CA TRP A 129 -5.02 20.11 -9.07
C TRP A 129 -3.80 21.01 -9.12
N SER A 130 -2.70 20.48 -9.65
CA SER A 130 -1.49 21.27 -9.91
C SER A 130 -1.75 22.25 -11.04
N GLY A 131 -1.99 23.51 -10.70
CA GLY A 131 -2.15 24.62 -11.67
C GLY A 131 -3.40 25.50 -11.49
N GLY A 132 -4.27 25.22 -10.51
CA GLY A 132 -5.44 26.06 -10.20
C GLY A 132 -5.60 26.32 -8.70
N PRO A 133 -6.47 27.28 -8.29
CA PRO A 133 -6.77 27.50 -6.89
C PRO A 133 -7.33 26.22 -6.24
N PRO A 134 -7.01 25.93 -4.96
CA PRO A 134 -7.52 24.75 -4.29
C PRO A 134 -9.05 24.77 -4.28
N ALA A 135 -9.66 23.69 -4.76
CA ALA A 135 -11.12 23.57 -4.72
C ALA A 135 -11.58 23.54 -3.26
N LEU A 136 -12.47 24.48 -2.90
CA LEU A 136 -12.93 24.68 -1.54
C LEU A 136 -13.70 23.45 -1.02
N PRO A 137 -13.53 23.08 0.26
CA PRO A 137 -14.37 22.08 0.90
C PRO A 137 -15.87 22.37 0.72
N ARG A 138 -16.68 21.33 0.56
CA ARG A 138 -18.13 21.47 0.34
C ARG A 138 -18.90 20.78 1.45
N LYS A 139 -19.74 21.52 2.16
CA LYS A 139 -20.64 20.96 3.18
C LYS A 139 -21.88 20.34 2.54
N GLU A 140 -22.33 19.24 3.09
CA GLU A 140 -23.51 18.52 2.65
C GLU A 140 -24.20 17.90 3.86
N LEU A 141 -25.50 18.17 3.99
CA LEU A 141 -26.35 17.49 4.96
C LEU A 141 -26.99 16.29 4.28
N THR A 142 -26.79 15.11 4.85
CA THR A 142 -27.45 13.88 4.40
C THR A 142 -28.55 13.52 5.37
N VAL A 143 -29.71 13.11 4.85
CA VAL A 143 -30.85 12.66 5.64
C VAL A 143 -31.27 11.28 5.16
N GLN A 144 -31.34 10.32 6.09
CA GLN A 144 -31.63 8.92 5.84
C GLN A 144 -33.02 8.58 6.40
N ASP A 145 -33.90 8.17 5.49
CA ASP A 145 -35.16 7.52 5.79
C ASP A 145 -34.96 6.01 5.72
N VAL A 146 -34.66 5.42 6.88
CA VAL A 146 -34.34 4.00 7.02
C VAL A 146 -35.52 3.13 6.62
N TYR A 147 -36.74 3.58 6.90
CA TYR A 147 -37.97 2.83 6.65
C TYR A 147 -38.31 2.77 5.16
N ASN A 148 -38.14 3.87 4.44
CA ASN A 148 -38.41 3.94 3.00
C ASN A 148 -37.17 3.63 2.13
N GLY A 149 -36.07 3.14 2.73
CA GLY A 149 -34.86 2.78 1.98
C GLY A 149 -34.25 3.95 1.20
N THR A 150 -34.41 5.18 1.69
CA THR A 150 -34.09 6.40 0.93
C THR A 150 -33.09 7.26 1.68
N VAL A 151 -32.05 7.71 0.97
CA VAL A 151 -31.09 8.70 1.48
C VAL A 151 -31.09 9.92 0.58
N THR A 152 -31.24 11.11 1.18
CA THR A 152 -31.24 12.40 0.50
C THR A 152 -29.98 13.17 0.83
N PHE A 153 -29.31 13.67 -0.21
CA PHE A 153 -28.12 14.50 -0.09
C PHE A 153 -28.49 15.95 -0.40
N LEU A 154 -28.26 16.84 0.57
CA LEU A 154 -28.59 18.27 0.54
C LEU A 154 -27.31 19.08 0.60
N PRO A 155 -26.74 19.47 -0.55
CA PRO A 155 -25.52 20.28 -0.56
C PRO A 155 -25.76 21.68 -0.02
N LEU A 156 -24.83 22.16 0.80
CA LEU A 156 -24.93 23.43 1.50
C LEU A 156 -23.96 24.46 0.92
N GLU A 157 -24.45 25.68 0.75
CA GLU A 157 -23.65 26.87 0.46
C GLU A 157 -23.76 27.83 1.64
N GLU A 158 -22.62 28.35 2.09
CA GLU A 158 -22.55 29.35 3.14
C GLU A 158 -22.56 30.73 2.48
N ASP A 159 -23.48 31.60 2.91
CA ASP A 159 -23.51 32.98 2.44
C ASP A 159 -22.52 33.88 3.20
N SER A 160 -22.41 35.14 2.78
CA SER A 160 -21.49 36.13 3.38
C SER A 160 -21.77 36.43 4.86
N GLU A 161 -22.93 36.03 5.38
CA GLU A 161 -23.33 36.19 6.78
C GLU A 161 -23.11 34.90 7.60
N GLY A 162 -22.52 33.86 6.99
CA GLY A 162 -22.27 32.56 7.64
C GLY A 162 -23.52 31.67 7.70
N LYS A 163 -24.60 31.99 6.96
CA LYS A 163 -25.84 31.23 6.98
C LYS A 163 -25.87 30.20 5.85
N TYR A 164 -26.30 28.99 6.19
CA TYR A 164 -26.39 27.90 5.21
C TYR A 164 -27.65 27.96 4.35
N LYS A 165 -27.47 27.82 3.05
CA LYS A 165 -28.53 27.65 2.05
C LYS A 165 -28.37 26.34 1.29
N ILE A 166 -29.48 25.69 0.97
CA ILE A 166 -29.44 24.47 0.15
C ILE A 166 -29.19 24.85 -1.31
N LYS A 167 -28.17 24.24 -1.92
CA LYS A 167 -27.96 24.29 -3.36
C LYS A 167 -28.95 23.37 -4.09
N LYS A 168 -30.14 23.91 -4.40
CA LYS A 168 -31.27 23.13 -4.93
C LYS A 168 -30.94 22.31 -6.18
N GLY A 169 -30.18 22.88 -7.12
CA GLY A 169 -29.79 22.21 -8.37
C GLY A 169 -28.90 20.97 -8.19
N ASN A 170 -28.31 20.76 -7.00
CA ASN A 170 -27.44 19.60 -6.73
C ASN A 170 -28.03 18.60 -5.74
N ILE A 171 -29.32 18.71 -5.40
CA ILE A 171 -29.99 17.71 -4.57
C ILE A 171 -30.09 16.39 -5.34
N TYR A 172 -29.72 15.29 -4.70
CA TYR A 172 -29.95 13.95 -5.25
C TYR A 172 -30.29 12.96 -4.14
N GLN A 173 -30.87 11.85 -4.54
CA GLN A 173 -31.24 10.77 -3.65
C GLN A 173 -30.78 9.42 -4.18
N ILE A 174 -30.53 8.51 -3.26
CA ILE A 174 -30.31 7.10 -3.55
C ILE A 174 -31.43 6.32 -2.86
N GLN A 175 -32.09 5.45 -3.61
CA GLN A 175 -33.27 4.72 -3.16
C GLN A 175 -33.11 3.23 -3.40
N LEU A 176 -33.47 2.45 -2.40
CA LEU A 176 -33.64 1.01 -2.51
C LEU A 176 -35.12 0.66 -2.39
N THR A 177 -35.68 0.05 -3.41
CA THR A 177 -37.08 -0.42 -3.43
C THR A 177 -37.11 -1.92 -3.68
N HIS A 178 -37.88 -2.65 -2.88
CA HIS A 178 -38.19 -4.05 -3.15
C HIS A 178 -39.17 -4.13 -4.33
N VAL A 179 -38.89 -4.99 -5.32
CA VAL A 179 -39.75 -5.15 -6.51
C VAL A 179 -40.65 -6.38 -6.32
N GLU A 180 -40.17 -7.58 -6.61
CA GLU A 180 -40.86 -8.86 -6.38
C GLU A 180 -39.84 -10.00 -6.14
N HIS A 181 -40.26 -11.07 -5.45
CA HIS A 181 -39.40 -12.18 -5.05
C HIS A 181 -38.16 -11.70 -4.24
N GLU A 182 -36.92 -12.02 -4.65
CA GLU A 182 -35.68 -11.54 -4.01
C GLU A 182 -34.98 -10.43 -4.81
N GLU A 183 -35.71 -9.78 -5.71
CA GLU A 183 -35.18 -8.73 -6.58
C GLU A 183 -35.43 -7.33 -5.99
N TRP A 184 -34.33 -6.60 -5.79
CA TRP A 184 -34.33 -5.22 -5.32
C TRP A 184 -33.96 -4.29 -6.48
N SER A 185 -34.51 -3.09 -6.48
CA SER A 185 -34.11 -2.03 -7.40
C SER A 185 -33.39 -0.92 -6.65
N LEU A 186 -32.18 -0.61 -7.11
CA LEU A 186 -31.39 0.52 -6.63
C LEU A 186 -31.47 1.64 -7.68
N SER A 187 -31.85 2.84 -7.27
CA SER A 187 -31.94 3.99 -8.17
C SER A 187 -31.30 5.24 -7.59
N ILE A 188 -30.83 6.11 -8.48
CA ILE A 188 -30.41 7.47 -8.18
C ILE A 188 -31.35 8.41 -8.90
N VAL A 189 -31.89 9.37 -8.16
CA VAL A 189 -32.82 10.38 -8.68
C VAL A 189 -32.37 11.77 -8.27
N THR A 190 -32.72 12.77 -9.07
CA THR A 190 -32.54 14.18 -8.71
C THR A 190 -33.84 14.94 -8.93
N PRO A 191 -34.26 15.83 -8.01
CA PRO A 191 -35.48 16.61 -8.19
C PRO A 191 -35.42 17.55 -9.41
N PHE A 192 -34.25 18.14 -9.68
CA PHE A 192 -34.05 19.19 -10.69
C PHE A 192 -32.88 18.83 -11.63
N PRO A 193 -33.04 17.84 -12.53
CA PRO A 193 -31.94 17.38 -13.39
C PRO A 193 -31.43 18.47 -14.35
N GLU A 194 -32.32 19.32 -14.85
CA GLU A 194 -31.98 20.42 -15.77
C GLU A 194 -31.16 21.52 -15.09
N ASP A 195 -31.32 21.68 -13.77
CA ASP A 195 -30.59 22.67 -12.96
C ASP A 195 -29.27 22.11 -12.39
N TRP A 196 -28.86 20.90 -12.81
CA TRP A 196 -27.69 20.24 -12.25
C TRP A 196 -26.39 20.94 -12.62
N PHE A 197 -25.77 21.57 -11.62
CA PHE A 197 -24.43 22.13 -11.76
C PHE A 197 -23.36 21.05 -11.55
N SER A 198 -22.40 20.93 -12.47
CA SER A 198 -21.26 20.03 -12.29
C SER A 198 -19.94 20.79 -12.25
N ASP A 199 -19.25 20.72 -11.11
CA ASP A 199 -17.84 21.13 -11.01
C ASP A 199 -16.88 19.99 -11.43
N GLY A 200 -17.43 18.82 -11.75
CA GLY A 200 -16.68 17.63 -12.11
C GLY A 200 -15.89 17.01 -10.95
N ILE A 201 -15.97 17.55 -9.72
CA ILE A 201 -15.23 17.10 -8.53
C ILE A 201 -16.19 16.68 -7.42
N ALA A 202 -16.78 17.62 -6.69
CA ALA A 202 -17.73 17.34 -5.61
C ALA A 202 -19.11 17.01 -6.17
N TYR A 203 -19.49 17.71 -7.26
CA TYR A 203 -20.70 17.49 -8.03
C TYR A 203 -20.33 16.90 -9.40
N PRO A 204 -20.16 15.57 -9.50
CA PRO A 204 -19.85 14.93 -10.77
C PRO A 204 -21.01 15.07 -11.77
N LYS A 205 -20.75 14.78 -13.05
CA LYS A 205 -21.80 14.77 -14.08
C LYS A 205 -22.90 13.77 -13.71
N LEU A 206 -24.16 14.07 -14.02
CA LEU A 206 -25.29 13.16 -13.76
C LEU A 206 -25.05 11.74 -14.33
N ALA A 207 -24.52 11.63 -15.55
CA ALA A 207 -24.16 10.35 -16.15
C ALA A 207 -23.15 9.54 -15.31
N TRP A 208 -22.23 10.22 -14.60
CA TRP A 208 -21.28 9.53 -13.71
C TRP A 208 -21.98 9.02 -12.44
N LEU A 209 -22.94 9.77 -11.88
CA LEU A 209 -23.76 9.30 -10.76
C LEU A 209 -24.58 8.07 -11.17
N GLY A 210 -25.32 8.17 -12.28
CA GLY A 210 -26.22 7.11 -12.76
C GLY A 210 -25.51 5.84 -13.21
N ASN A 211 -24.25 5.92 -13.65
CA ASN A 211 -23.51 4.75 -14.16
C ASN A 211 -22.46 4.26 -13.16
N GLU A 212 -21.50 5.11 -12.80
CA GLU A 212 -20.30 4.72 -12.05
C GLU A 212 -20.57 4.57 -10.55
N LEU A 213 -21.26 5.55 -9.94
CA LEU A 213 -21.63 5.46 -8.53
C LEU A 213 -22.68 4.37 -8.33
N LEU A 214 -23.72 4.33 -9.16
CA LEU A 214 -24.78 3.33 -9.07
C LEU A 214 -24.24 1.90 -9.16
N SER A 215 -23.36 1.62 -10.12
CA SER A 215 -22.74 0.31 -10.27
C SER A 215 -21.92 -0.10 -9.03
N LYS A 216 -21.19 0.86 -8.43
CA LYS A 216 -20.42 0.61 -7.20
C LYS A 216 -21.32 0.36 -6.00
N LEU A 217 -22.38 1.14 -5.83
CA LEU A 217 -23.34 0.97 -4.76
C LEU A 217 -24.02 -0.39 -4.88
N ALA A 218 -24.55 -0.76 -6.05
CA ALA A 218 -25.17 -2.06 -6.28
C ALA A 218 -24.23 -3.23 -5.91
N LYS A 219 -22.95 -3.12 -6.29
CA LYS A 219 -21.92 -4.08 -5.93
C LYS A 219 -21.67 -4.12 -4.42
N TRP A 220 -21.48 -2.97 -3.77
CA TRP A 220 -21.22 -2.91 -2.33
C TRP A 220 -22.41 -3.38 -1.49
N SER A 221 -23.63 -3.18 -1.99
CA SER A 221 -24.86 -3.58 -1.32
C SER A 221 -25.00 -5.09 -1.10
N VAL A 222 -24.30 -5.91 -1.87
CA VAL A 222 -24.35 -7.38 -1.79
C VAL A 222 -23.00 -8.01 -1.43
N GLU A 223 -21.90 -7.25 -1.42
CA GLU A 223 -20.58 -7.75 -1.02
C GLU A 223 -20.41 -7.71 0.50
N GLN A 224 -20.49 -8.87 1.17
CA GLN A 224 -20.00 -9.01 2.54
C GLN A 224 -18.47 -9.07 2.55
N LYS A 225 -17.81 -7.90 2.60
CA LYS A 225 -16.37 -7.81 2.84
C LYS A 225 -16.13 -6.98 4.09
N SER A 226 -16.01 -7.65 5.24
CA SER A 226 -15.28 -7.06 6.35
C SER A 226 -13.83 -6.87 5.88
N SER A 227 -13.35 -5.62 5.87
CA SER A 227 -11.95 -5.38 5.55
C SER A 227 -11.09 -5.97 6.66
N GLU A 228 -10.10 -6.80 6.31
CA GLU A 228 -9.09 -7.30 7.26
C GLU A 228 -8.20 -6.18 7.82
N PHE A 229 -8.30 -4.97 7.27
CA PHE A 229 -7.48 -3.81 7.62
C PHE A 229 -8.34 -2.65 8.11
N LYS A 230 -7.74 -1.82 8.97
CA LYS A 230 -8.34 -0.56 9.40
C LYS A 230 -8.57 0.40 8.24
N SER A 231 -9.45 1.38 8.45
CA SER A 231 -9.70 2.42 7.46
C SER A 231 -8.43 3.24 7.21
N THR A 232 -8.29 3.78 6.01
CA THR A 232 -7.15 4.63 5.66
C THR A 232 -7.20 5.95 6.43
N LEU A 233 -6.12 6.27 7.14
CA LEU A 233 -5.96 7.46 7.99
C LEU A 233 -7.01 7.50 9.12
N SER A 234 -7.27 6.36 9.77
CA SER A 234 -8.27 6.30 10.85
C SER A 234 -7.83 6.95 12.16
N LEU A 235 -6.52 7.13 12.37
CA LEU A 235 -5.99 7.69 13.62
C LEU A 235 -5.69 9.20 13.53
N ILE A 236 -5.90 9.83 12.37
CA ILE A 236 -5.63 11.26 12.16
C ILE A 236 -6.72 11.92 11.32
N SER A 237 -6.86 13.24 11.41
CA SER A 237 -7.82 13.98 10.59
C SER A 237 -7.48 13.93 9.10
N VAL A 238 -8.39 13.35 8.29
CA VAL A 238 -8.27 13.29 6.81
C VAL A 238 -8.21 14.69 6.19
N ALA A 239 -8.95 15.65 6.75
CA ALA A 239 -8.96 17.04 6.27
C ALA A 239 -7.59 17.68 6.48
N LYS A 240 -7.06 17.59 7.71
CA LYS A 240 -5.74 18.11 8.05
C LYS A 240 -4.63 17.43 7.25
N TYR A 241 -4.70 16.10 7.11
CA TYR A 241 -3.77 15.34 6.27
C TYR A 241 -3.77 15.83 4.84
N SER A 242 -4.95 16.02 4.25
CA SER A 242 -5.05 16.47 2.85
C SER A 242 -4.40 17.84 2.66
N GLN A 243 -4.58 18.77 3.60
CA GLN A 243 -3.95 20.09 3.55
C GLN A 243 -2.43 20.03 3.71
N VAL A 244 -1.95 19.40 4.79
CA VAL A 244 -0.51 19.32 5.09
C VAL A 244 0.23 18.55 3.99
N TYR A 245 -0.36 17.47 3.47
CA TYR A 245 0.21 16.71 2.35
C TYR A 245 0.38 17.58 1.11
N GLN A 246 -0.59 18.40 0.72
CA GLN A 246 -0.44 19.29 -0.44
C GLN A 246 0.68 20.33 -0.21
N ASN A 247 0.74 20.90 0.98
CA ASN A 247 1.76 21.88 1.33
C ASN A 247 3.17 21.27 1.24
N LEU A 248 3.38 20.10 1.86
CA LEU A 248 4.67 19.40 1.80
C LEU A 248 4.97 18.90 0.39
N LYS A 249 3.96 18.40 -0.33
CA LYS A 249 4.14 17.94 -1.71
C LYS A 249 4.66 19.05 -2.60
N GLU A 250 4.11 20.26 -2.54
CA GLU A 250 4.61 21.38 -3.33
C GLU A 250 5.99 21.85 -2.86
N LYS A 251 6.23 21.90 -1.54
CA LYS A 251 7.53 22.26 -0.95
C LYS A 251 8.67 21.34 -1.44
N TYR A 252 8.44 20.02 -1.44
CA TYR A 252 9.47 19.02 -1.76
C TYR A 252 9.43 18.51 -3.21
N LYS A 253 8.49 18.99 -4.04
CA LYS A 253 8.36 18.63 -5.47
C LYS A 253 9.64 18.77 -6.27
N LYS A 254 10.51 19.73 -5.92
CA LYS A 254 11.79 19.96 -6.62
C LYS A 254 12.72 18.75 -6.50
N ILE A 255 12.66 18.00 -5.39
CA ILE A 255 13.49 16.80 -5.15
C ILE A 255 13.27 15.75 -6.25
N VAL A 256 12.04 15.61 -6.76
CA VAL A 256 11.70 14.69 -7.86
C VAL A 256 12.57 14.94 -9.11
N LYS A 257 12.88 16.21 -9.40
CA LYS A 257 13.65 16.59 -10.60
C LYS A 257 15.15 16.31 -10.47
N VAL A 258 15.66 16.28 -9.25
CA VAL A 258 17.10 16.15 -8.95
C VAL A 258 17.44 14.81 -8.29
N TRP A 259 16.52 13.85 -8.31
CA TRP A 259 16.67 12.54 -7.69
C TRP A 259 17.86 11.75 -8.26
N PRO A 260 18.89 11.43 -7.45
CA PRO A 260 20.10 10.77 -7.94
C PRO A 260 20.04 9.24 -7.87
N GLU A 261 19.00 8.68 -7.22
CA GLU A 261 18.85 7.23 -7.06
C GLU A 261 18.23 6.59 -8.31
N VAL A 262 18.43 5.28 -8.46
CA VAL A 262 17.89 4.50 -9.59
C VAL A 262 16.39 4.19 -9.46
N THR A 263 15.79 4.56 -8.34
CA THR A 263 14.37 4.35 -8.05
C THR A 263 13.48 5.40 -8.71
N ASP A 264 12.18 5.10 -8.83
CA ASP A 264 11.20 6.05 -9.37
C ASP A 264 11.03 7.26 -8.43
N PRO A 265 11.46 8.47 -8.81
CA PRO A 265 11.41 9.63 -7.94
C PRO A 265 9.99 10.03 -7.56
N GLU A 266 9.01 9.92 -8.46
CA GLU A 266 7.63 10.31 -8.16
C GLU A 266 7.01 9.38 -7.12
N LYS A 267 7.33 8.08 -7.20
CA LYS A 267 6.86 7.11 -6.22
C LYS A 267 7.48 7.37 -4.85
N PHE A 268 8.81 7.42 -4.76
CA PHE A 268 9.52 7.44 -3.48
C PHE A 268 9.42 8.79 -2.77
N VAL A 269 9.55 9.91 -3.50
CA VAL A 269 9.45 11.25 -2.89
C VAL A 269 8.07 11.47 -2.30
N TYR A 270 7.01 11.14 -3.04
CA TYR A 270 5.64 11.37 -2.55
C TYR A 270 5.17 10.32 -1.54
N GLU A 271 5.82 9.17 -1.45
CA GLU A 271 5.66 8.19 -0.37
C GLU A 271 6.21 8.74 0.95
N ASP A 272 7.46 9.22 0.96
CA ASP A 272 8.07 9.82 2.17
C ASP A 272 7.36 11.11 2.60
N VAL A 273 6.91 11.94 1.65
CA VAL A 273 6.06 13.12 1.95
C VAL A 273 4.75 12.70 2.64
N ALA A 274 4.11 11.61 2.19
CA ALA A 274 2.89 11.11 2.80
C ALA A 274 3.13 10.55 4.22
N ILE A 275 4.23 9.84 4.43
CA ILE A 275 4.63 9.32 5.75
C ILE A 275 4.96 10.48 6.70
N ALA A 276 5.74 11.46 6.25
CA ALA A 276 6.05 12.67 7.02
C ALA A 276 4.78 13.43 7.40
N THR A 277 3.85 13.61 6.46
CA THR A 277 2.54 14.24 6.73
C THR A 277 1.81 13.53 7.86
N TYR A 278 1.75 12.20 7.80
CA TYR A 278 1.09 11.39 8.81
C TYR A 278 1.70 11.60 10.20
N LEU A 279 3.03 11.47 10.30
CA LEU A 279 3.76 11.62 11.56
C LEU A 279 3.62 13.03 12.15
N LEU A 280 3.73 14.08 11.34
CA LEU A 280 3.61 15.46 11.80
C LEU A 280 2.24 15.74 12.42
N ILE A 281 1.17 15.21 11.83
CA ILE A 281 -0.18 15.37 12.37
C ILE A 281 -0.35 14.57 13.65
N LEU A 282 0.08 13.31 13.63
CA LEU A 282 0.05 12.42 14.79
C LEU A 282 0.77 13.05 16.00
N TRP A 283 1.94 13.63 15.76
CA TRP A 283 2.76 14.29 16.77
C TRP A 283 2.18 15.62 17.23
N GLU A 284 1.56 16.39 16.35
CA GLU A 284 0.88 17.62 16.75
C GLU A 284 -0.34 17.33 17.63
N GLU A 285 -1.13 16.30 17.32
CA GLU A 285 -2.26 15.85 18.12
C GLU A 285 -1.78 15.35 19.49
N GLU A 286 -0.74 14.51 19.52
CA GLU A 286 -0.11 14.06 20.78
C GLU A 286 0.36 15.25 21.65
N ARG A 287 1.01 16.25 21.04
CA ARG A 287 1.45 17.45 21.78
C ARG A 287 0.28 18.19 22.42
N LYS A 288 -0.83 18.34 21.67
CA LYS A 288 -2.04 19.01 22.19
C LYS A 288 -2.64 18.23 23.34
N GLU A 289 -2.79 16.92 23.20
CA GLU A 289 -3.33 16.05 24.25
C GLU A 289 -2.51 16.09 25.54
N LYS A 290 -1.18 16.15 25.42
CA LYS A 290 -0.25 16.16 26.57
C LYS A 290 0.12 17.55 27.07
N GLY A 291 -0.36 18.61 26.42
CA GLY A 291 0.00 19.99 26.76
C GLY A 291 1.47 20.34 26.51
N PHE A 292 2.13 19.65 25.57
CA PHE A 292 3.53 19.90 25.23
C PHE A 292 3.70 20.99 24.17
N THR A 293 4.66 21.87 24.37
CA THR A 293 5.03 22.93 23.40
C THR A 293 6.23 22.55 22.53
N LYS A 294 7.14 21.74 23.06
CA LYS A 294 8.34 21.26 22.35
C LYS A 294 7.95 20.23 21.28
N LYS A 295 8.55 20.34 20.09
CA LYS A 295 8.43 19.33 19.02
C LYS A 295 9.16 18.04 19.41
N GLN A 296 8.56 16.91 19.04
CA GLN A 296 9.10 15.58 19.31
C GLN A 296 10.47 15.39 18.69
N SER A 297 11.33 14.70 19.44
CA SER A 297 12.58 14.15 18.95
C SER A 297 12.38 12.77 18.32
N PHE A 298 13.19 12.40 17.33
CA PHE A 298 13.04 11.10 16.66
C PHE A 298 14.36 10.48 16.19
N ILE A 299 14.36 9.15 16.03
CA ILE A 299 15.40 8.42 15.31
C ILE A 299 14.74 7.47 14.30
N ASP A 300 15.16 7.55 13.04
CA ASP A 300 14.72 6.63 11.98
C ASP A 300 15.77 5.53 11.76
N LEU A 301 15.40 4.29 12.08
CA LEU A 301 16.29 3.14 12.08
C LEU A 301 16.13 2.35 10.77
N GLY A 302 17.19 2.29 9.98
CA GLY A 302 17.14 1.81 8.59
C GLY A 302 16.57 2.87 7.65
N CYS A 303 17.00 4.12 7.79
CA CYS A 303 16.41 5.27 7.11
C CYS A 303 16.63 5.32 5.58
N GLY A 304 17.48 4.43 5.03
CA GLY A 304 17.71 4.26 3.61
C GLY A 304 18.09 5.56 2.90
N ASN A 305 17.18 6.08 2.08
CA ASN A 305 17.41 7.30 1.30
C ASN A 305 17.51 8.57 2.19
N GLY A 306 17.01 8.55 3.44
CA GLY A 306 17.09 9.69 4.37
C GLY A 306 16.13 10.85 4.09
N LEU A 307 15.25 10.76 3.09
CA LEU A 307 14.31 11.82 2.73
C LEU A 307 13.27 12.07 3.83
N LEU A 308 12.76 11.01 4.48
CA LEU A 308 11.84 11.17 5.60
C LEU A 308 12.47 12.01 6.71
N VAL A 309 13.72 11.69 7.08
CA VAL A 309 14.53 12.42 8.07
C VAL A 309 14.70 13.87 7.65
N HIS A 310 15.14 14.10 6.41
CA HIS A 310 15.29 15.44 5.82
C HIS A 310 14.02 16.29 5.94
N ILE A 311 12.86 15.71 5.61
CA ILE A 311 11.58 16.42 5.71
C ILE A 311 11.28 16.75 7.17
N LEU A 312 11.36 15.77 8.08
CA LEU A 312 11.02 15.98 9.50
C LEU A 312 11.95 17.01 10.17
N ASN A 313 13.26 16.97 9.90
CA ASN A 313 14.20 18.00 10.37
C ASN A 313 13.84 19.39 9.86
N ASN A 314 13.55 19.53 8.57
CA ASN A 314 13.16 20.81 7.97
C ASN A 314 11.77 21.31 8.40
N GLU A 315 10.91 20.42 8.89
CA GLU A 315 9.67 20.80 9.58
C GLU A 315 9.89 21.10 11.08
N GLY A 316 11.15 21.14 11.54
CA GLY A 316 11.58 21.61 12.86
C GLY A 316 11.61 20.53 13.95
N HIS A 317 11.59 19.25 13.58
CA HIS A 317 11.74 18.15 14.54
C HIS A 317 13.21 17.75 14.68
N SER A 318 13.73 17.67 15.90
CA SER A 318 15.11 17.24 16.14
C SER A 318 15.22 15.73 16.00
N GLY A 319 16.12 15.25 15.16
CA GLY A 319 16.29 13.80 15.01
C GLY A 319 17.36 13.44 14.01
N LYS A 320 17.64 12.15 13.91
CA LYS A 320 18.61 11.61 12.94
C LYS A 320 18.14 10.30 12.31
N GLY A 321 18.66 10.02 11.12
CA GLY A 321 18.52 8.72 10.47
C GLY A 321 19.78 7.90 10.63
N ILE A 322 19.63 6.61 10.91
CA ILE A 322 20.75 5.67 10.95
C ILE A 322 20.48 4.58 9.90
N ASP A 323 21.42 4.38 8.99
CA ASP A 323 21.37 3.27 8.04
C ASP A 323 22.74 2.62 7.91
N VAL A 324 22.77 1.32 7.60
CA VAL A 324 24.02 0.60 7.38
C VAL A 324 24.73 1.03 6.10
N ARG A 325 24.05 1.75 5.20
CA ARG A 325 24.59 2.22 3.93
C ARG A 325 24.22 3.68 3.67
N ARG A 326 25.24 4.48 3.38
CA ARG A 326 25.04 5.82 2.82
C ARG A 326 24.46 5.72 1.40
N ARG A 327 23.46 6.56 1.08
CA ARG A 327 22.88 6.70 -0.28
C ARG A 327 23.38 7.97 -0.96
N LYS A 328 23.32 8.02 -2.30
CA LYS A 328 23.86 9.15 -3.08
C LYS A 328 23.11 10.44 -2.81
N ILE A 329 21.81 10.35 -2.54
CA ILE A 329 20.98 11.50 -2.21
C ILE A 329 21.39 12.19 -0.91
N TRP A 330 22.12 11.52 -0.01
CA TRP A 330 22.58 12.13 1.24
C TRP A 330 23.47 13.34 0.99
N ASP A 331 24.24 13.34 -0.10
CA ASP A 331 25.14 14.45 -0.48
C ASP A 331 24.38 15.72 -0.90
N MET A 332 23.06 15.61 -1.14
CA MET A 332 22.22 16.73 -1.53
C MET A 332 21.51 17.40 -0.34
N TYR A 333 21.52 16.78 0.84
CA TYR A 333 20.85 17.33 2.01
C TYR A 333 21.73 18.37 2.71
N GLY A 334 21.07 19.39 3.28
CA GLY A 334 21.73 20.45 4.03
C GLY A 334 22.13 20.03 5.44
N PRO A 335 22.85 20.90 6.18
CA PRO A 335 23.37 20.60 7.52
C PRO A 335 22.29 20.31 8.57
N GLU A 336 21.05 20.75 8.32
CA GLU A 336 19.88 20.44 9.16
C GLU A 336 19.52 18.96 9.18
N THR A 337 19.99 18.18 8.19
CA THR A 337 19.65 16.76 8.04
C THR A 337 20.73 15.89 8.63
N CYS A 338 20.45 15.31 9.79
CA CYS A 338 21.39 14.44 10.50
C CYS A 338 21.25 12.99 10.03
N LEU A 339 22.23 12.47 9.29
CA LEU A 339 22.26 11.08 8.82
C LEU A 339 23.58 10.41 9.20
N GLU A 340 23.50 9.18 9.68
CA GLU A 340 24.62 8.40 10.18
C GLU A 340 24.71 7.06 9.45
N GLU A 341 25.88 6.77 8.87
CA GLU A 341 26.17 5.46 8.27
C GLU A 341 26.73 4.52 9.35
N SER A 342 25.85 3.74 9.98
CA SER A 342 26.20 2.85 11.09
C SER A 342 25.38 1.58 11.09
N THR A 343 25.96 0.48 11.56
CA THR A 343 25.30 -0.81 11.66
C THR A 343 24.51 -0.88 12.96
N ILE A 344 23.19 -0.97 12.86
CA ILE A 344 22.33 -1.17 14.04
C ILE A 344 22.35 -2.65 14.41
N VAL A 345 22.90 -2.94 15.58
CA VAL A 345 22.88 -4.27 16.20
C VAL A 345 21.95 -4.23 17.40
N PRO A 346 20.86 -5.03 17.43
CA PRO A 346 19.97 -5.11 18.58
C PRO A 346 20.72 -5.54 19.85
N GLY A 347 20.90 -4.58 20.75
CA GLY A 347 21.70 -4.71 21.95
C GLY A 347 21.75 -3.39 22.72
N ASP A 348 22.36 -3.43 23.91
CA ASP A 348 22.38 -2.28 24.83
C ASP A 348 23.13 -1.07 24.25
N SER A 349 23.99 -1.27 23.25
CA SER A 349 24.75 -0.21 22.59
C SER A 349 23.91 0.68 21.66
N HIS A 350 22.66 0.30 21.33
CA HIS A 350 21.77 1.03 20.42
C HIS A 350 20.46 1.41 21.11
N LEU A 351 20.56 1.92 22.33
CA LEU A 351 19.46 2.50 23.09
C LEU A 351 19.44 4.02 22.98
N PHE A 352 18.25 4.60 23.08
CA PHE A 352 18.01 6.02 22.84
C PHE A 352 17.13 6.65 23.93
N PRO A 353 17.65 6.78 25.17
CA PRO A 353 16.84 7.16 26.34
C PRO A 353 16.21 8.55 26.23
N ASP A 354 16.84 9.48 25.52
CA ASP A 354 16.40 10.87 25.37
C ASP A 354 15.50 11.10 24.13
N THR A 355 15.15 10.03 23.40
CA THR A 355 14.38 10.11 22.15
C THR A 355 12.90 9.81 22.39
N ASP A 356 12.02 10.68 21.88
CA ASP A 356 10.58 10.50 22.03
C ASP A 356 10.03 9.38 21.12
N TRP A 357 10.54 9.29 19.88
CA TRP A 357 10.01 8.41 18.84
C TRP A 357 11.09 7.63 18.08
N LEU A 358 10.92 6.32 17.97
CA LEU A 358 11.64 5.49 17.01
C LEU A 358 10.78 5.22 15.77
N ILE A 359 11.36 5.42 14.60
CA ILE A 359 10.70 5.19 13.31
C ILE A 359 11.38 4.00 12.64
N GLY A 360 10.57 3.09 12.11
CA GLY A 360 10.99 2.04 11.19
C GLY A 360 10.19 2.14 9.90
N ASN A 361 10.60 3.03 9.00
CA ASN A 361 10.00 3.16 7.68
C ASN A 361 10.61 2.13 6.72
N HIS A 362 9.89 1.04 6.46
CA HIS A 362 10.38 -0.02 5.58
C HIS A 362 11.75 -0.59 6.05
N SER A 363 11.93 -0.70 7.36
CA SER A 363 13.20 -1.00 8.03
C SER A 363 13.65 -2.47 7.95
N ASP A 364 13.08 -3.26 7.03
CA ASP A 364 13.45 -4.66 6.75
C ASP A 364 13.66 -5.52 8.02
N GLU A 365 14.86 -6.07 8.23
CA GLU A 365 15.21 -6.93 9.36
C GLU A 365 15.08 -6.25 10.72
N LEU A 366 15.09 -4.92 10.78
CA LEU A 366 14.91 -4.16 12.02
C LEU A 366 13.43 -4.03 12.40
N THR A 367 12.48 -4.29 11.50
CA THR A 367 11.04 -4.12 11.75
C THR A 367 10.56 -4.72 13.08
N PRO A 368 10.85 -6.00 13.42
CA PRO A 368 10.45 -6.55 14.71
C PRO A 368 11.29 -6.03 15.89
N TRP A 369 12.47 -5.46 15.64
CA TRP A 369 13.34 -4.92 16.68
C TRP A 369 12.95 -3.51 17.13
N ILE A 370 12.31 -2.70 16.27
CA ILE A 370 11.95 -1.31 16.64
C ILE A 370 11.10 -1.22 17.92
N PRO A 371 10.03 -2.02 18.11
CA PRO A 371 9.27 -1.99 19.36
C PRO A 371 10.09 -2.41 20.58
N VAL A 372 11.03 -3.34 20.41
CA VAL A 372 11.95 -3.81 21.47
C VAL A 372 12.91 -2.69 21.87
N ILE A 373 13.55 -2.05 20.89
CA ILE A 373 14.47 -0.94 21.13
C ILE A 373 13.73 0.23 21.80
N ALA A 374 12.51 0.54 21.35
CA ALA A 374 11.70 1.58 21.98
C ALA A 374 11.35 1.22 23.44
N ALA A 375 10.97 -0.03 23.71
CA ALA A 375 10.67 -0.48 25.06
C ALA A 375 11.87 -0.37 26.01
N ARG A 376 13.06 -0.75 25.54
CA ARG A 376 14.29 -0.76 26.33
C ARG A 376 14.99 0.60 26.41
N SER A 377 14.71 1.52 25.49
CA SER A 377 15.33 2.85 25.48
C SER A 377 14.81 3.71 26.61
N SER A 378 13.49 3.82 26.76
CA SER A 378 12.85 4.59 27.84
C SER A 378 11.37 4.25 27.94
N TYR A 379 10.79 4.34 29.13
CA TYR A 379 9.36 4.14 29.34
C TYR A 379 8.50 5.11 28.50
N SER A 380 8.96 6.34 28.31
CA SER A 380 8.28 7.36 27.52
C SER A 380 8.52 7.26 26.02
N CYS A 381 9.48 6.46 25.58
CA CYS A 381 9.81 6.26 24.17
C CYS A 381 8.68 5.51 23.45
N ARG A 382 8.35 5.97 22.24
CA ARG A 382 7.26 5.47 21.40
C ARG A 382 7.84 4.97 20.08
N TYR A 383 7.02 4.24 19.33
CA TYR A 383 7.45 3.81 18.01
C TYR A 383 6.37 3.93 16.94
N PHE A 384 6.84 4.06 15.71
CA PHE A 384 6.10 3.89 14.48
C PHE A 384 6.84 2.91 13.59
N VAL A 385 6.17 1.87 13.10
CA VAL A 385 6.74 0.96 12.09
C VAL A 385 5.82 0.82 10.89
N LEU A 386 6.42 0.80 9.69
CA LEU A 386 5.75 0.53 8.42
C LEU A 386 6.36 -0.73 7.77
N PRO A 387 5.85 -1.93 8.09
CA PRO A 387 6.43 -3.19 7.64
C PRO A 387 6.30 -3.41 6.13
N CYS A 388 7.40 -3.76 5.46
CA CYS A 388 7.37 -4.18 4.05
C CYS A 388 7.94 -5.58 3.82
N CYS A 389 9.00 -5.98 4.51
CA CYS A 389 9.63 -7.28 4.32
C CYS A 389 9.33 -8.20 5.49
N PHE A 390 9.24 -9.50 5.21
CA PHE A 390 8.80 -10.50 6.18
C PHE A 390 10.02 -11.05 6.94
N PHE A 391 10.52 -10.27 7.89
CA PHE A 391 11.63 -10.66 8.75
C PHE A 391 11.15 -11.04 10.15
N ASP A 392 11.72 -12.12 10.67
CA ASP A 392 11.69 -12.45 12.08
C ASP A 392 12.84 -11.71 12.79
N PHE A 393 13.04 -11.92 14.09
CA PHE A 393 14.20 -11.39 14.81
C PHE A 393 15.52 -11.99 14.30
N CYS A 394 15.48 -13.20 13.77
CA CYS A 394 16.59 -13.87 13.08
C CYS A 394 16.10 -14.41 11.73
N GLY A 395 16.54 -13.80 10.63
CA GLY A 395 16.22 -14.28 9.29
C GLY A 395 14.77 -14.02 8.85
N ARG A 396 14.28 -14.82 7.90
CA ARG A 396 12.95 -14.62 7.32
C ARG A 396 11.85 -15.14 8.22
N TYR A 397 10.74 -14.40 8.26
CA TYR A 397 9.51 -14.83 8.94
C TYR A 397 8.90 -16.03 8.22
N ASN A 398 8.74 -17.12 8.98
CA ASN A 398 8.08 -18.33 8.50
C ASN A 398 6.60 -18.29 8.85
N ARG A 399 5.76 -18.38 7.81
CA ARG A 399 4.31 -18.40 7.94
C ARG A 399 3.87 -19.62 8.75
N ARG A 400 2.98 -19.41 9.72
CA ARG A 400 2.51 -20.44 10.65
C ARG A 400 1.14 -21.01 10.29
N GLN A 401 0.30 -20.27 9.56
CA GLN A 401 -1.07 -20.70 9.26
C GLN A 401 -1.55 -20.30 7.86
N GLY A 402 -2.40 -21.14 7.27
CA GLY A 402 -2.92 -20.95 5.91
C GLY A 402 -4.11 -19.99 5.76
N LYS A 403 -4.77 -19.61 6.86
CA LYS A 403 -6.09 -18.94 6.83
C LYS A 403 -6.07 -17.46 6.45
N LYS A 404 -5.00 -16.72 6.80
CA LYS A 404 -4.86 -15.27 6.57
C LYS A 404 -3.88 -14.99 5.44
N THR A 405 -3.95 -13.83 4.79
CA THR A 405 -2.88 -13.42 3.86
C THR A 405 -1.53 -13.36 4.57
N GLN A 406 -0.42 -13.65 3.86
CA GLN A 406 0.93 -13.58 4.45
C GLN A 406 1.22 -12.20 5.09
N TYR A 407 0.72 -11.14 4.45
CA TYR A 407 0.90 -9.78 4.96
C TYR A 407 0.13 -9.52 6.25
N ARG A 408 -1.16 -9.90 6.34
CA ARG A 408 -1.95 -9.79 7.58
C ARG A 408 -1.35 -10.60 8.72
N GLU A 409 -0.94 -11.84 8.45
CA GLU A 409 -0.30 -12.67 9.47
C GLU A 409 1.02 -12.04 9.96
N TYR A 410 1.80 -11.45 9.06
CA TYR A 410 3.02 -10.75 9.45
C TYR A 410 2.75 -9.50 10.30
N LEU A 411 1.72 -8.72 9.96
CA LEU A 411 1.30 -7.57 10.78
C LEU A 411 0.83 -8.01 12.16
N ASP A 412 0.08 -9.12 12.26
CA ASP A 412 -0.31 -9.70 13.55
C ASP A 412 0.91 -10.08 14.39
N PHE A 413 1.93 -10.64 13.75
CA PHE A 413 3.19 -10.94 14.41
C PHE A 413 3.89 -9.65 14.92
N VAL A 414 4.07 -8.63 14.08
CA VAL A 414 4.73 -7.38 14.52
C VAL A 414 3.91 -6.67 15.62
N ALA A 415 2.58 -6.73 15.54
CA ALA A 415 1.71 -6.23 16.61
C ALA A 415 1.90 -7.03 17.91
N GLN A 416 2.01 -8.36 17.83
CA GLN A 416 2.34 -9.21 18.98
C GLN A 416 3.66 -8.80 19.64
N VAL A 417 4.70 -8.46 18.86
CA VAL A 417 5.95 -7.94 19.41
C VAL A 417 5.68 -6.67 20.22
N GLY A 418 4.94 -5.71 19.66
CA GLY A 418 4.58 -4.48 20.35
C GLY A 418 3.82 -4.71 21.66
N PHE A 419 2.86 -5.65 21.67
CA PHE A 419 2.13 -6.02 22.88
C PHE A 419 3.04 -6.62 23.96
N VAL A 420 3.94 -7.54 23.58
CA VAL A 420 4.93 -8.11 24.50
C VAL A 420 5.89 -7.05 25.02
N CYS A 421 6.19 -6.03 24.20
CA CYS A 421 6.99 -4.87 24.58
C CYS A 421 6.25 -3.89 25.51
N GLY A 422 5.04 -4.24 25.97
CA GLY A 422 4.26 -3.45 26.90
C GLY A 422 3.59 -2.22 26.28
N PHE A 423 3.32 -2.25 24.97
CA PHE A 423 2.62 -1.16 24.27
C PHE A 423 1.17 -1.49 23.97
N HIS A 424 0.31 -0.47 24.05
CA HIS A 424 -0.96 -0.48 23.32
C HIS A 424 -0.67 -0.21 21.84
N VAL A 425 -0.76 -1.26 21.03
CA VAL A 425 -0.46 -1.19 19.60
C VAL A 425 -1.70 -0.75 18.83
N GLU A 426 -1.61 0.43 18.21
CA GLU A 426 -2.59 0.93 17.25
C GLU A 426 -2.19 0.57 15.82
N GLU A 427 -3.18 0.34 14.97
CA GLU A 427 -2.99 0.04 13.54
C GLU A 427 -3.68 1.09 12.69
N ASP A 428 -3.02 1.56 11.64
CA ASP A 428 -3.62 2.44 10.63
C ASP A 428 -3.15 2.08 9.21
N CYS A 429 -3.93 2.49 8.22
CA CYS A 429 -3.57 2.40 6.81
C CYS A 429 -3.13 3.78 6.29
N LEU A 430 -1.90 3.90 5.81
CA LEU A 430 -1.36 5.12 5.21
C LEU A 430 -1.88 5.33 3.78
N ARG A 431 -1.90 6.58 3.34
CA ARG A 431 -2.23 6.96 1.95
C ARG A 431 -0.98 7.10 1.09
N ILE A 432 -0.31 5.97 0.85
CA ILE A 432 0.94 5.88 0.07
C ILE A 432 0.75 5.01 -1.19
N PRO A 433 1.61 5.15 -2.23
CA PRO A 433 1.57 4.33 -3.44
C PRO A 433 2.16 2.91 -3.24
N SER A 434 1.75 2.23 -2.17
CA SER A 434 2.19 0.87 -1.81
C SER A 434 1.01 -0.04 -1.45
N THR A 435 1.17 -1.33 -1.72
CA THR A 435 0.25 -2.37 -1.24
C THR A 435 0.51 -2.74 0.22
N LYS A 436 1.72 -2.49 0.72
CA LYS A 436 2.14 -2.68 2.11
C LYS A 436 2.16 -1.33 2.81
N ARG A 437 0.97 -0.88 3.20
CA ARG A 437 0.67 0.48 3.68
C ARG A 437 0.13 0.55 5.10
N VAL A 438 0.21 -0.57 5.84
CA VAL A 438 -0.32 -0.65 7.20
C VAL A 438 0.82 -0.32 8.15
N CYS A 439 0.65 0.69 8.99
CA CYS A 439 1.60 1.00 10.05
C CYS A 439 1.09 0.51 11.41
N LEU A 440 2.02 0.26 12.32
CA LEU A 440 1.77 -0.09 13.70
C LEU A 440 2.45 0.92 14.62
N ILE A 441 1.75 1.37 15.65
CA ILE A 441 2.15 2.50 16.49
C ILE A 441 2.00 2.12 17.95
N GLY A 442 3.06 2.32 18.74
CA GLY A 442 3.03 2.16 20.19
C GLY A 442 3.14 3.52 20.89
N LYS A 443 2.01 4.15 21.23
CA LYS A 443 1.98 5.49 21.87
C LYS A 443 1.97 5.48 23.40
N SER A 444 1.31 4.46 23.96
CA SER A 444 1.04 4.31 25.38
C SER A 444 1.41 2.92 25.87
N ARG A 445 1.66 2.81 27.17
CA ARG A 445 2.07 1.57 27.84
C ARG A 445 0.86 0.84 28.40
N THR A 446 0.91 -0.49 28.39
CA THR A 446 -0.14 -1.36 28.95
C THR A 446 -0.09 -1.45 30.47
N SER A 447 1.07 -1.16 31.05
CA SER A 447 1.41 -1.36 32.46
C SER A 447 2.15 -0.13 33.01
N PRO A 448 2.07 0.13 34.32
CA PRO A 448 2.76 1.25 34.96
C PRO A 448 4.30 1.10 34.94
N PRO A 449 5.06 2.19 35.19
CA PRO A 449 6.53 2.17 35.17
C PRO A 449 7.17 1.17 36.15
N THR A 450 6.47 0.80 37.23
CA THR A 450 6.94 -0.16 38.23
C THR A 450 7.13 -1.57 37.67
N GLU A 451 6.47 -1.90 36.54
CA GLU A 451 6.51 -3.22 35.93
C GLU A 451 7.53 -3.35 34.79
N ILE A 452 8.37 -2.32 34.54
CA ILE A 452 9.35 -2.32 33.42
C ILE A 452 10.26 -3.55 33.47
N ALA A 453 10.75 -3.95 34.65
CA ALA A 453 11.62 -5.12 34.79
C ALA A 453 10.90 -6.44 34.45
N LEU A 454 9.60 -6.54 34.74
CA LEU A 454 8.79 -7.69 34.37
C LEU A 454 8.58 -7.75 32.86
N ILE A 455 8.24 -6.62 32.25
CA ILE A 455 8.07 -6.51 30.79
C ILE A 455 9.38 -6.85 30.09
N ASP A 456 10.52 -6.35 30.57
CA ASP A 456 11.82 -6.66 29.97
C ASP A 456 12.16 -8.16 30.03
N LYS A 457 11.81 -8.82 31.14
CA LYS A 457 11.92 -10.29 31.24
C LYS A 457 11.01 -11.00 30.23
N GLN A 458 9.78 -10.52 30.02
CA GLN A 458 8.85 -11.06 29.02
C GLN A 458 9.37 -10.85 27.59
N ILE A 459 9.91 -9.68 27.27
CA ILE A 459 10.57 -9.38 26.00
C ILE A 459 11.70 -10.39 25.75
N THR A 460 12.60 -10.55 26.72
CA THR A 460 13.74 -11.48 26.64
C THR A 460 13.27 -12.92 26.40
N GLN A 461 12.28 -13.38 27.16
CA GLN A 461 11.70 -14.72 26.98
C GLN A 461 11.06 -14.89 25.60
N PHE A 462 10.33 -13.89 25.12
CA PHE A 462 9.67 -13.94 23.81
C PHE A 462 10.68 -14.03 22.68
N ILE A 463 11.76 -13.24 22.73
CA ILE A 463 12.87 -13.26 21.78
C ILE A 463 13.55 -14.64 21.77
N ASN A 464 13.89 -15.17 22.95
CA ASN A 464 14.60 -16.46 23.08
C ASN A 464 13.76 -17.67 22.65
N ASN A 465 12.43 -17.60 22.77
CA ASN A 465 11.53 -18.67 22.36
C ASN A 465 11.30 -18.73 20.83
N ARG A 466 11.91 -17.82 20.05
CA ARG A 466 11.80 -17.83 18.59
C ARG A 466 12.78 -18.84 18.00
N PRO A 467 12.37 -19.57 16.94
CA PRO A 467 13.26 -20.52 16.30
C PRO A 467 14.48 -19.78 15.74
N SER A 468 15.66 -20.04 16.32
CA SER A 468 16.92 -19.55 15.79
C SER A 468 17.21 -20.25 14.46
N CYS A 469 17.65 -19.51 13.44
CA CYS A 469 18.23 -20.11 12.23
C CYS A 469 19.63 -20.68 12.50
N ALA A 470 19.81 -21.46 13.57
CA ALA A 470 20.99 -22.28 13.80
C ALA A 470 20.80 -23.60 13.04
N GLY A 471 20.86 -23.54 11.72
CA GLY A 471 20.53 -24.69 10.88
C GLY A 471 20.87 -24.53 9.40
N VAL A 472 21.89 -23.73 9.08
CA VAL A 472 22.65 -23.88 7.83
C VAL A 472 24.10 -23.61 8.17
N THR A 473 24.78 -24.61 8.74
CA THR A 473 26.23 -24.70 8.54
C THR A 473 26.43 -24.80 7.03
N CYS A 474 26.84 -23.70 6.40
CA CYS A 474 27.51 -23.79 5.12
C CYS A 474 28.77 -24.62 5.37
N ASP A 475 28.75 -25.85 4.89
CA ASP A 475 29.89 -26.75 4.90
C ASP A 475 31.06 -26.04 4.19
N ARG A 476 31.92 -25.44 5.00
CA ARG A 476 33.19 -24.84 4.61
C ARG A 476 34.29 -25.84 4.95
N THR A 477 34.18 -27.05 4.41
CA THR A 477 35.27 -28.02 4.47
C THR A 477 35.18 -28.97 3.29
N VAL A 478 35.60 -28.48 2.12
CA VAL A 478 36.25 -29.35 1.12
C VAL A 478 37.69 -28.86 1.00
N GLY A 479 38.42 -29.03 2.11
CA GLY A 479 39.88 -29.04 2.13
C GLY A 479 40.31 -30.50 2.11
N PHE A 480 41.06 -30.86 1.08
CA PHE A 480 41.68 -32.16 0.89
C PHE A 480 42.41 -32.63 2.17
N HIS A 481 42.10 -33.85 2.64
CA HIS A 481 43.00 -34.58 3.53
C HIS A 481 43.52 -35.82 2.83
N HIS A 482 44.78 -35.72 2.39
CA HIS A 482 45.67 -36.86 2.31
C HIS A 482 45.82 -37.48 3.71
N LYS A 483 45.76 -38.81 3.75
CA LYS A 483 46.13 -39.64 4.90
C LYS A 483 47.60 -39.43 5.24
N ASP A 484 47.92 -39.32 6.51
CA ASP A 484 49.03 -40.07 7.11
C ASP A 484 48.84 -40.22 8.63
N HIS A 485 49.28 -41.38 9.10
CA HIS A 485 49.16 -41.92 10.45
C HIS A 485 50.16 -41.30 11.42
N SER A 486 49.80 -41.15 12.70
CA SER A 486 50.47 -41.82 13.85
C SER A 486 50.06 -41.22 15.20
N ASP A 487 50.00 -42.11 16.20
CA ASP A 487 49.62 -41.95 17.60
C ASP A 487 50.53 -41.00 18.41
N GLY A 488 49.98 -40.35 19.44
CA GLY A 488 50.79 -39.68 20.47
C GLY A 488 50.04 -38.80 21.47
N VAL A 489 49.65 -39.40 22.60
CA VAL A 489 49.54 -38.92 24.00
C VAL A 489 49.52 -37.40 24.32
N CYS A 490 48.45 -37.04 25.04
CA CYS A 490 48.24 -36.03 26.12
C CYS A 490 49.22 -34.84 26.31
N GLN A 491 48.67 -33.62 26.38
CA GLN A 491 48.91 -32.68 27.50
C GLN A 491 47.93 -31.49 27.46
N GLU A 492 47.28 -31.24 28.60
CA GLU A 492 46.67 -29.95 28.93
C GLU A 492 47.76 -28.89 29.03
N ALA A 493 47.61 -27.80 28.27
CA ALA A 493 48.38 -26.58 28.48
C ALA A 493 47.41 -25.40 28.34
N GLY A 494 47.19 -24.71 29.46
CA GLY A 494 46.50 -23.43 29.48
C GLY A 494 47.21 -22.42 28.58
N SER A 495 46.43 -21.62 27.88
CA SER A 495 46.90 -20.44 27.17
C SER A 495 45.92 -19.32 27.46
N GLU A 496 46.43 -18.37 28.22
CA GLU A 496 45.84 -17.14 28.70
C GLU A 496 45.13 -16.35 27.59
N LEU A 497 43.98 -15.77 27.95
CA LEU A 497 43.32 -14.72 27.18
C LEU A 497 44.17 -13.44 27.29
N PRO A 498 44.43 -12.71 26.19
CA PRO A 498 44.98 -11.38 26.30
C PRO A 498 43.86 -10.42 26.74
N GLU A 499 43.96 -9.96 27.99
CA GLU A 499 43.26 -8.79 28.50
C GLU A 499 43.81 -7.54 27.82
N ASN A 500 43.07 -7.00 26.86
CA ASN A 500 42.84 -5.57 26.63
C ASN A 500 42.20 -5.39 25.26
N GLU A 501 40.91 -5.05 25.20
CA GLU A 501 40.35 -3.95 24.41
C GLU A 501 38.92 -3.61 24.93
N SER A 502 38.78 -2.43 25.53
CA SER A 502 37.58 -1.56 25.53
C SER A 502 36.28 -2.03 26.21
N GLU A 503 36.01 -1.45 27.39
CA GLU A 503 34.78 -1.52 28.20
C GLU A 503 33.52 -0.85 27.59
N THR A 504 33.10 -1.24 26.38
CA THR A 504 31.80 -0.80 25.80
C THR A 504 31.05 -1.89 25.04
N ALA A 505 31.24 -3.17 25.39
CA ALA A 505 30.48 -4.26 24.78
C ALA A 505 29.15 -4.46 25.53
N GLY A 506 28.13 -3.68 25.17
CA GLY A 506 26.76 -3.89 25.63
C GLY A 506 26.23 -5.29 25.26
N THR A 507 25.27 -5.82 26.02
CA THR A 507 24.75 -7.18 25.82
C THR A 507 24.00 -7.27 24.49
N ILE A 508 24.33 -8.26 23.67
CA ILE A 508 23.58 -8.57 22.44
C ILE A 508 22.33 -9.36 22.82
N TRP A 509 21.16 -8.90 22.37
CA TRP A 509 19.88 -9.48 22.82
C TRP A 509 19.48 -10.80 22.15
N MET A 510 20.02 -11.08 20.95
CA MET A 510 19.84 -12.36 20.27
C MET A 510 21.10 -12.72 19.47
N PRO A 511 21.81 -13.81 19.84
CA PRO A 511 22.86 -14.37 19.00
C PRO A 511 22.27 -14.85 17.67
N GLY A 512 22.82 -14.39 16.54
CA GLY A 512 22.38 -14.81 15.20
C GLY A 512 21.61 -13.76 14.39
N PHE A 513 21.29 -12.60 14.97
CA PHE A 513 20.91 -11.45 14.15
C PHE A 513 22.08 -11.07 13.23
N GLN A 514 21.85 -11.04 11.93
CA GLN A 514 22.85 -10.67 10.95
C GLN A 514 22.41 -9.37 10.25
N PRO A 515 23.02 -8.22 10.58
CA PRO A 515 22.80 -7.00 9.83
C PRO A 515 23.19 -7.20 8.37
N ARG A 516 22.52 -6.49 7.46
CA ARG A 516 22.95 -6.44 6.06
C ARG A 516 24.37 -5.90 5.95
N GLY A 517 25.16 -6.45 5.03
CA GLY A 517 26.52 -5.94 4.77
C GLY A 517 26.51 -4.52 4.22
N LYS A 518 27.55 -3.72 4.49
CA LYS A 518 27.65 -2.32 4.01
C LYS A 518 27.59 -2.18 2.48
N VAL A 519 28.05 -3.19 1.74
CA VAL A 519 28.01 -3.19 0.27
C VAL A 519 26.87 -4.10 -0.23
N GLU A 520 26.02 -3.56 -1.09
CA GLU A 520 25.01 -4.35 -1.81
C GLU A 520 25.66 -5.03 -3.02
N GLN A 521 25.80 -6.36 -2.98
CA GLN A 521 26.14 -7.09 -4.20
C GLN A 521 24.93 -7.09 -5.13
N ILE A 522 25.04 -6.38 -6.26
CA ILE A 522 24.04 -6.42 -7.33
C ILE A 522 24.12 -7.82 -7.96
N ARG A 523 23.19 -8.70 -7.59
CA ARG A 523 23.08 -10.05 -8.15
C ARG A 523 21.86 -10.16 -9.04
N ASN A 524 21.95 -9.72 -10.29
CA ASN A 524 20.85 -9.88 -11.23
C ASN A 524 21.30 -10.66 -12.47
N CYS A 525 20.37 -11.36 -13.12
CA CYS A 525 20.69 -12.11 -14.34
C CYS A 525 21.16 -11.20 -15.50
N ALA A 526 21.08 -9.87 -15.38
CA ALA A 526 21.57 -8.91 -16.37
C ALA A 526 23.05 -8.53 -16.16
N SER A 527 23.63 -8.79 -14.98
CA SER A 527 25.05 -8.62 -14.67
C SER A 527 25.88 -9.88 -14.96
N LEU A 528 25.24 -10.96 -15.43
CA LEU A 528 25.94 -12.17 -15.88
C LEU A 528 26.75 -11.88 -17.16
N PRO A 529 27.92 -12.52 -17.35
CA PRO A 529 28.68 -12.41 -18.60
C PRO A 529 27.82 -12.80 -19.80
N ARG A 530 27.92 -12.05 -20.91
CA ARG A 530 27.08 -12.26 -22.10
C ARG A 530 27.28 -13.66 -22.69
N ASP A 531 28.53 -14.10 -22.82
CA ASP A 531 28.87 -15.42 -23.33
C ASP A 531 28.16 -16.53 -22.54
N PHE A 532 28.14 -16.42 -21.21
CA PHE A 532 27.40 -17.36 -20.35
C PHE A 532 25.89 -17.32 -20.58
N VAL A 533 25.30 -16.11 -20.74
CA VAL A 533 23.88 -15.98 -21.03
C VAL A 533 23.54 -16.58 -22.39
N ASP A 534 24.36 -16.30 -23.41
CA ASP A 534 24.19 -16.79 -24.77
C ASP A 534 24.31 -18.32 -24.83
N ASP A 535 25.26 -18.92 -24.11
CA ASP A 535 25.41 -20.37 -23.96
C ASP A 535 24.16 -21.03 -23.35
N VAL A 536 23.61 -20.44 -22.28
CA VAL A 536 22.39 -20.95 -21.63
C VAL A 536 21.19 -20.78 -22.55
N VAL A 537 21.04 -19.61 -23.19
CA VAL A 537 19.94 -19.35 -24.14
C VAL A 537 20.00 -20.32 -25.31
N LEU A 538 21.17 -20.54 -25.91
CA LEU A 538 21.35 -21.47 -27.01
C LEU A 538 21.06 -22.91 -26.60
N SER A 539 21.55 -23.33 -25.43
CA SER A 539 21.29 -24.67 -24.90
C SER A 539 19.80 -24.93 -24.66
N VAL A 540 19.09 -23.97 -24.07
CA VAL A 540 17.64 -24.08 -23.84
C VAL A 540 16.86 -24.02 -25.15
N ALA A 541 17.24 -23.17 -26.10
CA ALA A 541 16.57 -23.10 -27.39
C ALA A 541 16.75 -24.40 -28.19
N ASN A 542 17.95 -24.96 -28.24
CA ASN A 542 18.21 -26.25 -28.88
C ASN A 542 17.43 -27.39 -28.21
N LEU A 543 17.30 -27.37 -26.88
CA LEU A 543 16.49 -28.35 -26.17
C LEU A 543 15.02 -28.28 -26.58
N LEU A 544 14.45 -27.08 -26.72
CA LEU A 544 13.07 -26.90 -27.17
C LEU A 544 12.88 -27.28 -28.65
N LEU A 545 13.86 -27.00 -29.52
CA LEU A 545 13.79 -27.31 -30.95
C LEU A 545 13.98 -28.80 -31.26
N ASN A 546 14.72 -29.53 -30.42
CA ASN A 546 15.07 -30.94 -30.64
C ASN A 546 14.24 -31.92 -29.81
N ALA A 547 13.36 -31.43 -28.93
CA ALA A 547 12.44 -32.28 -28.19
C ALA A 547 11.40 -32.90 -29.15
N THR A 548 11.31 -34.23 -29.16
CA THR A 548 10.37 -34.96 -30.02
C THR A 548 8.93 -34.82 -29.52
N PRO A 549 7.93 -34.66 -30.42
CA PRO A 549 6.54 -34.46 -30.01
C PRO A 549 6.00 -35.65 -29.21
N GLN A 550 5.52 -35.40 -27.98
CA GLN A 550 4.68 -36.37 -27.28
C GLN A 550 3.33 -36.46 -28.02
N LYS A 551 3.04 -37.63 -28.59
CA LYS A 551 1.74 -37.95 -29.18
C LYS A 551 0.62 -37.75 -28.17
N SER A 552 -0.17 -36.68 -28.32
CA SER A 552 -1.55 -36.61 -27.85
C SER A 552 -2.46 -36.08 -28.97
N CYS A 553 -3.44 -36.88 -29.33
CA CYS A 553 -4.33 -36.74 -30.48
C CYS A 553 -5.20 -35.47 -30.45
N SER A 554 -5.35 -34.75 -31.58
CA SER A 554 -6.56 -34.76 -32.42
C SER A 554 -6.67 -33.57 -33.40
N ASN A 555 -7.16 -33.91 -34.61
CA ASN A 555 -7.92 -33.11 -35.59
C ASN A 555 -7.21 -32.29 -36.70
N VAL A 556 -7.06 -32.96 -37.84
CA VAL A 556 -7.59 -32.64 -39.19
C VAL A 556 -7.68 -31.15 -39.61
N HIS A 557 -6.75 -30.70 -40.47
CA HIS A 557 -7.00 -30.34 -41.88
C HIS A 557 -5.67 -29.92 -42.54
N GLY A 558 -5.43 -30.41 -43.76
CA GLY A 558 -4.20 -30.19 -44.52
C GLY A 558 -4.13 -28.87 -45.28
N GLU A 559 -2.88 -28.50 -45.58
CA GLU A 559 -2.34 -27.64 -46.65
C GLU A 559 -2.91 -26.21 -46.74
N ASP A 560 -2.13 -25.14 -46.65
CA ASP A 560 -0.72 -24.97 -46.96
C ASP A 560 -0.18 -23.64 -46.35
N THR A 561 1.15 -23.51 -46.28
CA THR A 561 1.97 -22.31 -45.99
C THR A 561 2.59 -22.13 -44.57
N ASN A 562 3.90 -22.42 -44.52
CA ASN A 562 4.92 -21.82 -43.64
C ASN A 562 5.00 -22.33 -42.17
N THR A 563 5.25 -23.62 -42.00
CA THR A 563 5.53 -24.25 -40.69
C THR A 563 6.95 -23.94 -40.19
N TRP A 564 7.18 -22.70 -39.75
CA TRP A 564 8.36 -22.35 -38.96
C TRP A 564 8.37 -23.16 -37.65
N ASN A 565 9.48 -23.85 -37.38
CA ASN A 565 9.66 -24.73 -36.23
C ASN A 565 9.52 -23.94 -34.92
N GLN A 566 8.45 -24.18 -34.18
CA GLN A 566 8.21 -23.54 -32.88
C GLN A 566 8.82 -24.32 -31.70
N GLY A 567 9.40 -25.49 -31.97
CA GLY A 567 9.82 -26.44 -30.94
C GLY A 567 8.66 -26.93 -30.06
N GLU A 568 9.02 -27.69 -29.04
CA GLU A 568 8.10 -28.15 -28.00
C GLU A 568 8.08 -27.20 -26.79
N SER A 569 7.13 -27.42 -25.88
CA SER A 569 7.05 -26.71 -24.60
C SER A 569 7.59 -27.56 -23.45
N LEU A 570 8.55 -27.03 -22.71
CA LEU A 570 9.09 -27.70 -21.52
C LEU A 570 8.77 -26.91 -20.25
N SER A 571 8.49 -27.62 -19.16
CA SER A 571 8.40 -27.03 -17.84
C SER A 571 9.76 -26.49 -17.39
N LEU A 572 9.76 -25.49 -16.52
CA LEU A 572 11.00 -24.96 -15.92
C LEU A 572 11.82 -26.04 -15.19
N LYS A 573 11.17 -27.10 -14.71
CA LYS A 573 11.83 -28.24 -14.06
C LYS A 573 12.62 -29.06 -15.09
N GLU A 574 11.99 -29.43 -16.21
CA GLU A 574 12.63 -30.17 -17.30
C GLU A 574 13.79 -29.37 -17.90
N VAL A 575 13.61 -28.06 -18.12
CA VAL A 575 14.70 -27.19 -18.59
C VAL A 575 15.86 -27.16 -17.59
N ALA A 576 15.56 -27.09 -16.28
CA ALA A 576 16.60 -27.09 -15.26
C ALA A 576 17.36 -28.43 -15.20
N GLU A 577 16.69 -29.57 -15.37
CA GLU A 577 17.31 -30.91 -15.35
C GLU A 577 18.35 -31.12 -16.47
N HIS A 578 18.18 -30.43 -17.61
CA HIS A 578 19.11 -30.49 -18.73
C HIS A 578 20.30 -29.52 -18.62
N LEU A 579 20.26 -28.57 -17.70
CA LEU A 579 21.37 -27.65 -17.44
C LEU A 579 22.34 -28.28 -16.43
N ASN A 580 23.65 -28.11 -16.66
CA ASN A 580 24.66 -28.64 -15.76
C ASN A 580 24.56 -28.01 -14.34
N LYS A 581 25.06 -28.74 -13.34
CA LYS A 581 24.95 -28.35 -11.92
C LYS A 581 25.63 -27.01 -11.61
N GLU A 582 26.71 -26.68 -12.31
CA GLU A 582 27.46 -25.42 -12.13
C GLU A 582 26.68 -24.21 -12.64
N THR A 583 26.09 -24.31 -13.83
CA THR A 583 25.19 -23.32 -14.43
C THR A 583 23.98 -23.07 -13.54
N LEU A 584 23.35 -24.13 -13.02
CA LEU A 584 22.23 -23.98 -12.09
C LEU A 584 22.63 -23.32 -10.77
N LYS A 585 23.81 -23.67 -10.22
CA LYS A 585 24.31 -23.06 -8.98
C LYS A 585 24.57 -21.56 -9.18
N ARG A 586 25.15 -21.19 -10.33
CA ARG A 586 25.40 -19.80 -10.72
C ARG A 586 24.10 -19.02 -10.99
N LEU A 587 23.10 -19.64 -11.61
CA LEU A 587 21.80 -19.00 -11.78
C LEU A 587 21.05 -18.87 -10.45
N LYS A 588 21.13 -19.86 -9.55
CA LYS A 588 20.53 -19.80 -8.21
C LYS A 588 21.17 -18.74 -7.31
N SER A 589 22.43 -18.36 -7.55
CA SER A 589 23.08 -17.27 -6.83
C SER A 589 22.63 -15.87 -7.28
N GLU A 590 21.95 -15.76 -8.42
CA GLU A 590 21.36 -14.51 -8.92
C GLU A 590 19.89 -14.35 -8.50
N TYR A 591 19.45 -13.11 -8.25
CA TYR A 591 18.04 -12.85 -7.93
C TYR A 591 17.14 -13.22 -9.13
N GLY A 592 16.22 -14.16 -8.90
CA GLY A 592 15.21 -14.58 -9.88
C GLY A 592 15.59 -15.79 -10.74
N GLY A 593 16.85 -16.24 -10.70
CA GLY A 593 17.33 -17.49 -11.29
C GLY A 593 17.02 -17.72 -12.77
N LEU A 594 16.94 -19.01 -13.15
CA LEU A 594 16.72 -19.46 -14.54
C LEU A 594 15.44 -18.86 -15.15
N GLN A 595 14.33 -18.83 -14.40
CA GLN A 595 13.08 -18.28 -14.91
C GLN A 595 13.20 -16.80 -15.29
N THR A 596 13.91 -16.01 -14.49
CA THR A 596 14.12 -14.58 -14.78
C THR A 596 15.08 -14.38 -15.94
N LEU A 597 16.12 -15.20 -16.06
CA LEU A 597 17.00 -15.22 -17.23
C LEU A 597 16.21 -15.43 -18.53
N LEU A 598 15.35 -16.45 -18.56
CA LEU A 598 14.54 -16.78 -19.74
C LEU A 598 13.53 -15.66 -20.06
N LYS A 599 12.90 -15.07 -19.04
CA LYS A 599 12.01 -13.90 -19.22
C LYS A 599 12.74 -12.66 -19.73
N ASN A 600 13.98 -12.43 -19.31
CA ASN A 600 14.79 -11.29 -19.77
C ASN A 600 15.22 -11.46 -21.23
N ASN A 601 15.45 -12.70 -21.66
CA ASN A 601 15.71 -13.07 -23.06
C ASN A 601 14.40 -13.19 -23.88
N HIS A 602 13.57 -12.16 -23.76
CA HIS A 602 12.23 -12.06 -24.37
C HIS A 602 12.21 -12.11 -25.90
N GLN A 603 13.36 -11.90 -26.54
CA GLN A 603 13.52 -12.09 -27.98
C GLN A 603 13.24 -13.54 -28.34
N VAL A 604 13.79 -14.49 -27.57
CA VAL A 604 13.84 -15.92 -27.86
C VAL A 604 12.72 -16.68 -27.18
N PHE A 605 12.44 -16.39 -25.90
CA PHE A 605 11.54 -17.20 -25.09
C PHE A 605 10.25 -16.50 -24.67
N GLU A 606 9.20 -17.30 -24.53
CA GLU A 606 7.96 -16.94 -23.86
C GLU A 606 7.70 -17.90 -22.69
N VAL A 607 7.56 -17.35 -21.47
CA VAL A 607 7.35 -18.13 -20.25
C VAL A 607 5.93 -17.94 -19.72
N LEU A 608 5.07 -18.94 -19.93
CA LEU A 608 3.65 -18.94 -19.54
C LEU A 608 3.36 -20.15 -18.64
N ASN A 609 2.66 -19.91 -17.52
CA ASN A 609 2.23 -20.96 -16.58
C ASN A 609 3.35 -21.93 -16.14
N GLY A 610 4.59 -21.45 -16.02
CA GLY A 610 5.74 -22.27 -15.63
C GLY A 610 6.32 -23.16 -16.74
N ARG A 611 5.85 -23.00 -17.99
CA ARG A 611 6.41 -23.60 -19.20
C ARG A 611 7.13 -22.56 -20.05
N VAL A 612 8.17 -23.01 -20.74
CA VAL A 612 9.04 -22.23 -21.62
C VAL A 612 8.76 -22.66 -23.05
N HIS A 613 8.56 -21.68 -23.92
CA HIS A 613 8.32 -21.87 -25.35
C HIS A 613 9.30 -21.00 -26.13
N ILE A 614 9.62 -21.40 -27.36
CA ILE A 614 10.21 -20.48 -28.32
C ILE A 614 9.15 -19.50 -28.78
N ARG A 615 9.49 -18.22 -28.77
CA ARG A 615 8.57 -17.13 -29.07
C ARG A 615 8.33 -17.01 -30.57
N ASP A 616 7.07 -17.16 -31.00
CA ASP A 616 6.65 -16.88 -32.37
C ASP A 616 6.08 -15.46 -32.51
N TRP A 617 6.86 -14.57 -33.09
CA TRP A 617 6.49 -13.17 -33.28
C TRP A 617 5.34 -12.95 -34.28
N ARG A 618 4.97 -13.96 -35.10
CA ARG A 618 3.82 -13.88 -36.03
C ARG A 618 2.48 -13.96 -35.30
N LYS A 619 2.44 -14.55 -34.09
CA LYS A 619 1.20 -14.74 -33.31
C LYS A 619 0.87 -13.55 -32.40
N GLU A 620 1.69 -12.50 -32.38
CA GLU A 620 1.51 -11.36 -31.50
C GLU A 620 0.36 -10.45 -31.98
N LYS A 621 -0.75 -10.42 -31.22
CA LYS A 621 -1.85 -9.49 -31.50
C LYS A 621 -1.42 -8.06 -31.13
N PRO A 622 -1.67 -7.04 -31.98
CA PRO A 622 -1.39 -5.65 -31.61
C PRO A 622 -2.14 -5.29 -30.33
N SER A 623 -1.42 -4.85 -29.30
CA SER A 623 -2.01 -4.64 -27.97
C SER A 623 -3.05 -3.52 -28.01
N ARG A 624 -4.34 -3.84 -27.80
CA ARG A 624 -5.47 -2.89 -27.70
C ARG A 624 -5.44 -1.96 -26.47
N LYS A 625 -4.34 -1.89 -25.71
CA LYS A 625 -4.17 -0.92 -24.63
C LYS A 625 -3.25 0.18 -25.13
N THR A 626 -3.77 1.41 -25.24
CA THR A 626 -3.04 2.64 -25.47
C THR A 626 -1.83 2.68 -24.53
N LYS A 627 -0.64 2.34 -25.04
CA LYS A 627 0.61 2.50 -24.31
C LYS A 627 0.86 4.01 -24.15
N PRO A 628 1.29 4.50 -22.99
CA PRO A 628 1.64 5.91 -22.80
C PRO A 628 2.71 6.32 -23.81
N GLU A 629 2.64 7.57 -24.28
CA GLU A 629 3.47 8.14 -25.36
C GLU A 629 4.98 7.94 -25.15
N VAL A 630 5.42 7.95 -23.88
CA VAL A 630 6.81 7.68 -23.45
C VAL A 630 7.27 6.26 -23.80
N LYS A 631 6.41 5.25 -23.67
CA LYS A 631 6.74 3.86 -24.05
C LYS A 631 6.75 3.66 -25.56
N ARG A 632 6.03 4.50 -26.33
CA ARG A 632 5.99 4.46 -27.79
C ARG A 632 7.27 5.04 -28.41
N ARG A 633 7.85 6.08 -27.79
CA ARG A 633 9.17 6.62 -28.15
C ARG A 633 10.29 5.61 -27.88
N LEU A 634 10.29 4.97 -26.70
CA LEU A 634 11.28 3.94 -26.34
C LEU A 634 11.29 2.72 -27.29
N SER A 635 10.14 2.32 -27.86
CA SER A 635 10.09 1.22 -28.83
C SER A 635 10.65 1.60 -30.21
N ALA A 636 10.56 2.88 -30.60
CA ALA A 636 11.15 3.37 -31.84
C ALA A 636 12.68 3.55 -31.71
N GLU A 637 13.15 3.98 -30.54
CA GLU A 637 14.57 4.15 -30.21
C GLU A 637 15.35 2.82 -30.07
N ALA A 638 14.65 1.71 -29.78
CA ALA A 638 15.23 0.38 -29.65
C ALA A 638 15.20 -0.45 -30.95
N PHE A 639 14.59 0.05 -32.03
CA PHE A 639 14.40 -0.69 -33.28
C PHE A 639 15.74 -0.97 -33.98
N LYS A 640 15.99 -2.26 -34.30
CA LYS A 640 17.23 -2.76 -34.93
C LYS A 640 18.53 -2.40 -34.19
N THR A 641 18.47 -2.16 -32.88
CA THR A 641 19.66 -1.86 -32.04
C THR A 641 20.40 -3.11 -31.56
N ARG A 642 19.84 -4.30 -31.82
CA ARG A 642 20.42 -5.61 -31.50
C ARG A 642 20.20 -6.56 -32.67
N LEU A 643 21.12 -7.50 -32.83
CA LEU A 643 21.00 -8.56 -33.83
C LEU A 643 19.81 -9.49 -33.53
N CYS A 644 19.21 -10.01 -34.58
CA CYS A 644 18.12 -10.96 -34.51
C CYS A 644 18.66 -12.35 -34.12
N TRP A 645 18.33 -12.81 -32.91
CA TRP A 645 18.75 -14.14 -32.44
C TRP A 645 18.23 -15.25 -33.37
N PHE A 646 16.98 -15.16 -33.83
CA PHE A 646 16.42 -16.16 -34.74
C PHE A 646 17.10 -16.19 -36.11
N PHE A 647 17.53 -15.04 -36.62
CA PHE A 647 18.29 -14.99 -37.87
C PHE A 647 19.65 -15.69 -37.75
N ILE A 648 20.28 -15.61 -36.58
CA ILE A 648 21.63 -16.16 -36.35
C ILE A 648 21.58 -17.64 -35.94
N HIS A 649 20.62 -18.04 -35.11
CA HIS A 649 20.69 -19.31 -34.38
C HIS A 649 19.52 -20.27 -34.65
N HIS A 650 18.41 -19.80 -35.22
CA HIS A 650 17.25 -20.67 -35.46
C HIS A 650 17.44 -21.45 -36.78
N PRO A 651 17.14 -22.76 -36.84
CA PRO A 651 17.34 -23.58 -38.03
C PRO A 651 16.55 -23.07 -39.25
N ASP A 652 15.35 -22.53 -39.02
CA ASP A 652 14.50 -21.97 -40.08
C ASP A 652 14.69 -20.46 -40.28
N GLY A 653 15.70 -19.86 -39.64
CA GLY A 653 15.89 -18.40 -39.61
C GLY A 653 14.78 -17.66 -38.87
N CYS A 654 14.66 -16.34 -39.08
CA CYS A 654 13.63 -15.52 -38.44
C CYS A 654 12.25 -15.74 -39.07
N SER A 655 11.22 -15.88 -38.25
CA SER A 655 9.84 -16.03 -38.71
C SER A 655 9.22 -14.76 -39.33
N LEU A 656 9.88 -13.60 -39.18
CA LEU A 656 9.45 -12.33 -39.75
C LEU A 656 10.34 -11.92 -40.93
N PRO A 657 9.78 -11.26 -41.96
CA PRO A 657 10.58 -10.53 -42.94
C PRO A 657 11.46 -9.47 -42.27
N ALA A 658 12.65 -9.21 -42.84
CA ALA A 658 13.65 -8.31 -42.25
C ALA A 658 13.13 -6.87 -41.98
N GLU A 659 12.19 -6.40 -42.80
CA GLU A 659 11.55 -5.09 -42.63
C GLU A 659 10.57 -5.03 -41.45
N SER A 660 9.95 -6.17 -41.12
CA SER A 660 8.97 -6.29 -40.05
C SER A 660 9.60 -6.73 -38.74
N CYS A 661 10.85 -7.20 -38.76
CA CYS A 661 11.57 -7.64 -37.58
C CYS A 661 12.08 -6.43 -36.77
N PRO A 662 11.79 -6.36 -35.45
CA PRO A 662 12.32 -5.29 -34.61
C PRO A 662 13.83 -5.41 -34.32
N TYR A 663 14.47 -6.49 -34.77
CA TYR A 663 15.88 -6.79 -34.59
C TYR A 663 16.60 -6.87 -35.94
N ALA A 664 17.89 -6.55 -35.96
CA ALA A 664 18.69 -6.48 -37.19
C ALA A 664 19.03 -7.88 -37.74
N HIS A 665 18.72 -8.13 -39.02
CA HIS A 665 19.11 -9.33 -39.76
C HIS A 665 20.51 -9.11 -40.36
N GLY A 666 21.54 -9.21 -39.53
CA GLY A 666 22.93 -8.94 -39.90
C GLY A 666 23.44 -7.58 -39.43
N THR A 667 24.75 -7.35 -39.57
CA THR A 667 25.43 -6.15 -39.09
C THR A 667 25.08 -4.89 -39.88
N GLU A 668 24.64 -5.04 -41.14
CA GLU A 668 24.26 -3.94 -42.04
C GLU A 668 22.97 -3.24 -41.59
N GLU A 669 22.08 -3.98 -40.93
CA GLU A 669 20.82 -3.46 -40.40
C GLU A 669 20.95 -2.89 -38.98
N LEU A 670 22.10 -3.10 -38.33
CA LEU A 670 22.32 -2.78 -36.93
C LEU A 670 22.46 -1.28 -36.72
N ARG A 671 21.58 -0.69 -35.91
CA ARG A 671 21.57 0.74 -35.59
C ARG A 671 22.26 1.00 -34.26
N GLU A 672 22.96 2.12 -34.17
CA GLU A 672 23.48 2.59 -32.89
C GLU A 672 22.34 2.95 -31.93
N SER A 673 22.42 2.45 -30.69
CA SER A 673 21.44 2.75 -29.66
C SER A 673 21.53 4.23 -29.26
N GLN A 674 20.47 5.00 -29.47
CA GLN A 674 20.37 6.41 -29.05
C GLN A 674 20.09 6.59 -27.55
N ILE A 675 20.20 5.53 -26.75
CA ILE A 675 20.14 5.65 -25.29
C ILE A 675 21.34 6.51 -24.86
N ILE A 676 21.05 7.77 -24.53
CA ILE A 676 22.01 8.76 -24.03
C ILE A 676 22.92 8.08 -23.01
N LYS A 677 24.17 7.82 -23.41
CA LYS A 677 25.26 7.55 -22.48
C LYS A 677 25.40 8.82 -21.63
N LYS A 678 24.75 8.88 -20.47
CA LYS A 678 25.16 9.79 -19.40
C LYS A 678 26.59 9.38 -19.07
N LYS A 679 27.55 10.11 -19.66
CA LYS A 679 28.97 9.95 -19.45
C LYS A 679 29.24 9.91 -17.94
N LYS A 680 29.98 8.88 -17.52
CA LYS A 680 30.91 9.00 -16.40
C LYS A 680 31.82 10.19 -16.75
N ASN A 681 31.64 11.33 -16.10
CA ASN A 681 32.73 12.28 -16.01
C ASN A 681 33.59 11.82 -14.84
N MET A 682 34.74 11.24 -15.18
CA MET A 682 35.92 11.35 -14.34
C MET A 682 36.37 12.80 -14.39
N GLN A 683 36.14 13.54 -13.32
CA GLN A 683 37.12 14.39 -12.63
C GLN A 683 36.52 14.82 -11.31
#